data_AF-A0A519HAN2-F1
#
_entry.id   AF-A0A519HAN2-F1
#
_cell.length_a   1.000
_cell.length_b   1.000
_cell.length_c   1.000
_cell.angle_alpha   90.00
_cell.angle_beta   90.00
_cell.angle_gamma   90.00
#
_symmetry.space_group_name_H-M   'P 1'
#
loop_
_entity.id
_entity.type
_entity.pdbx_description
1 polymer ?
#
loop_
_entity_poly.entity_id
_entity_poly.type
_entity_poly.pdbx_seq_one_letter_code
_entity_poly.pdbx_strand_id
1 'polypeptide(L)'
;MNTSYRSIWNHALGAWVAVSELTRARGKRASSAVVASALVLAAGGAAAQDYTYTTAADAGPLSTSPAGVNPLGITLTTTGIAATQSSVVSGALGVIKAGPGTLTLSGANTYAGGTYLNAGTLRIGADNNLGAAAGGLAFNGGTLAFSTAGGIASGRAISVLAGGATFDAAGTAFNKLGGPISGPGTLRFINSAPYVPANEDMRFSLGSSNNTGFTGVTQVGTVGGVGAPGRTNLEVTGTGTLGTGPVFVDFNSEVAFRGATANANNLNITVRESSNELGSNSGVAFDAGGNAGNATFTTNGVGAYVSFSGGASAGQSTIVSNGGRVRFDDTSSGGTATVNSVGGLVRFTGNGDMSGLSVASSSGGTVVVAGSTAPVSLGSLSGSGSVVLGSQQLTVGALNQSSTFSGVISDTGPQVSDKNGNPYSAAVTATGGKLAKVGTGTLTLTGANTYTGGTAINGGVLQVGADNNLGAAASGLALAGGTLRYSTGFSSARAIALGAGDGTFDTNGNTATLSGVASGTGGLAKAGAGTLIVSGANNYTGATNVAQGTLRAGAVNTFSAASAHTVASGGILDTAGFNQTVASLNNSGTVSLVGAAPGSTLTVNGNYVGNGGVLRLGTVLGDSSSASDRLVLNGGTATGNTSIQITQQGGLGAQTTGDGINLITAQNGATTAANAFTLAGGHVDAGAFEYRLFDGDASGAGENWYLRSTTNVVTPPVDPGTPVDPGTPGTGTPATPTPPATRLTYRAEVPLYSALPA
;
A
#
# COMPACT_ATOMS: atom_id res chain seq x y z
N MET A 1 0.22 43.30 -30.86
CA MET A 1 0.89 42.91 -32.12
C MET A 1 -0.18 42.93 -33.21
N ASN A 2 -0.01 43.74 -34.25
CA ASN A 2 -0.95 43.77 -35.37
C ASN A 2 -0.80 42.47 -36.17
N THR A 3 -1.73 41.53 -36.00
CA THR A 3 -1.85 40.38 -36.89
C THR A 3 -2.36 40.87 -38.23
N SER A 4 -1.51 40.76 -39.26
CA SER A 4 -1.89 41.05 -40.64
C SER A 4 -2.55 39.79 -41.24
N TYR A 5 -3.73 39.96 -41.81
CA TYR A 5 -4.49 38.89 -42.46
C TYR A 5 -4.58 39.16 -43.96
N ARG A 6 -4.50 38.10 -44.78
CA ARG A 6 -4.81 38.19 -46.21
C ARG A 6 -6.12 37.47 -46.51
N SER A 7 -6.97 38.09 -47.32
CA SER A 7 -8.20 37.46 -47.83
C SER A 7 -7.85 36.56 -49.01
N ILE A 8 -8.28 35.29 -48.95
CA ILE A 8 -8.20 34.35 -50.07
C ILE A 8 -9.57 33.76 -50.40
N TRP A 9 -9.86 33.62 -51.69
CA TRP A 9 -11.08 32.99 -52.16
C TRP A 9 -10.98 31.46 -51.99
N ASN A 10 -11.87 30.88 -51.20
CA ASN A 10 -11.94 29.42 -51.01
C ASN A 10 -13.03 28.84 -51.91
N HIS A 11 -12.61 28.14 -52.96
CA HIS A 11 -13.50 27.54 -53.96
C HIS A 11 -14.41 26.43 -53.40
N ALA A 12 -14.06 25.79 -52.28
CA ALA A 12 -14.93 24.78 -51.66
C ALA A 12 -16.06 25.40 -50.81
N LEU A 13 -15.88 26.63 -50.35
CA LEU A 13 -16.85 27.36 -49.53
C LEU A 13 -17.58 28.48 -50.29
N GLY A 14 -17.14 28.82 -51.50
CA GLY A 14 -17.68 29.92 -52.28
C GLY A 14 -17.54 31.29 -51.59
N ALA A 15 -16.52 31.48 -50.75
CA ALA A 15 -16.36 32.69 -49.93
C ALA A 15 -14.89 33.13 -49.78
N TRP A 16 -14.70 34.42 -49.51
CA TRP A 16 -13.40 34.98 -49.11
C TRP A 16 -13.14 34.69 -47.63
N VAL A 17 -11.99 34.07 -47.34
CA VAL A 17 -11.58 33.69 -45.99
C VAL A 17 -10.32 34.46 -45.61
N ALA A 18 -10.31 35.07 -44.43
CA ALA A 18 -9.14 35.75 -43.90
C ALA A 18 -8.18 34.72 -43.27
N VAL A 19 -6.95 34.65 -43.76
CA VAL A 19 -5.91 33.77 -43.22
C VAL A 19 -4.84 34.61 -42.54
N SER A 20 -4.50 34.25 -41.30
CA SER A 20 -3.42 34.88 -40.53
C SER A 20 -2.08 34.60 -41.19
N GLU A 21 -1.28 35.63 -41.49
CA GLU A 21 0.13 35.44 -41.80
C GLU A 21 0.93 35.23 -40.50
N LEU A 22 0.85 34.02 -39.95
CA LEU A 22 1.80 33.56 -38.94
C LEU A 22 3.00 32.94 -39.68
N THR A 23 4.07 33.74 -39.78
CA THR A 23 5.49 33.42 -39.99
C THR A 23 5.81 32.01 -40.51
N ARG A 24 6.39 31.95 -41.73
CA ARG A 24 7.08 30.76 -42.26
C ARG A 24 8.10 30.22 -41.25
N ALA A 25 7.81 29.10 -40.60
CA ALA A 25 8.83 28.20 -40.10
C ALA A 25 9.05 27.09 -41.14
N ARG A 26 10.25 27.05 -41.73
CA ARG A 26 10.74 25.93 -42.53
C ARG A 26 10.77 24.67 -41.67
N GLY A 27 10.05 23.61 -42.06
CA GLY A 27 10.18 22.30 -41.43
C GLY A 27 9.21 21.29 -42.04
N LYS A 28 9.74 20.17 -42.53
CA LYS A 28 9.04 19.17 -43.35
C LYS A 28 8.00 18.36 -42.55
N ARG A 29 6.82 18.19 -43.18
CA ARG A 29 5.87 17.05 -43.12
C ARG A 29 5.31 16.64 -41.74
N ALA A 30 4.06 17.02 -41.48
CA ALA A 30 3.05 16.15 -40.88
C ALA A 30 1.64 16.59 -41.33
N SER A 31 0.80 15.61 -41.59
CA SER A 31 -0.39 15.69 -42.43
C SER A 31 -1.67 16.04 -41.66
N SER A 32 -2.54 16.84 -42.29
CA SER A 32 -4.00 16.90 -42.09
C SER A 32 -4.55 17.39 -40.74
N ALA A 33 -4.39 18.68 -40.44
CA ALA A 33 -5.28 19.41 -39.53
C ALA A 33 -6.20 20.32 -40.36
N VAL A 34 -7.40 19.83 -40.71
CA VAL A 34 -8.46 20.67 -41.26
C VAL A 34 -9.06 21.46 -40.10
N VAL A 35 -8.47 22.61 -39.80
CA VAL A 35 -9.11 23.66 -39.00
C VAL A 35 -10.11 24.36 -39.92
N ALA A 36 -11.29 23.76 -40.08
CA ALA A 36 -12.46 24.43 -40.64
C ALA A 36 -13.26 25.07 -39.49
N SER A 37 -12.65 26.02 -38.79
CA SER A 37 -13.36 26.90 -37.87
C SER A 37 -13.98 28.02 -38.71
N ALA A 38 -15.27 27.90 -39.02
CA ALA A 38 -16.05 28.98 -39.58
C ALA A 38 -16.21 30.08 -38.54
N LEU A 39 -15.26 31.02 -38.49
CA LEU A 39 -15.51 32.35 -37.97
C LEU A 39 -16.14 33.14 -39.12
N VAL A 40 -17.47 33.22 -39.15
CA VAL A 40 -18.16 34.27 -39.90
C VAL A 40 -17.84 35.57 -39.17
N LEU A 41 -16.71 36.18 -39.52
CA LEU A 41 -16.44 37.56 -39.16
C LEU A 41 -17.47 38.39 -39.94
N ALA A 42 -18.41 38.98 -39.21
CA ALA A 42 -19.29 40.02 -39.73
C ALA A 42 -18.41 41.20 -40.18
N ALA A 43 -18.01 41.20 -41.44
CA ALA A 43 -17.33 42.30 -42.09
C ALA A 43 -17.98 42.50 -43.47
N GLY A 44 -18.90 43.46 -43.54
CA GLY A 44 -19.42 44.02 -44.80
C GLY A 44 -20.93 43.89 -45.02
N GLY A 45 -21.72 44.74 -44.35
CA GLY A 45 -22.80 45.50 -45.00
C GLY A 45 -24.02 44.83 -45.66
N ALA A 46 -24.22 43.51 -45.58
CA ALA A 46 -25.50 42.88 -45.94
C ALA A 46 -26.01 42.06 -44.76
N ALA A 47 -27.25 42.29 -44.34
CA ALA A 47 -27.84 41.64 -43.18
C ALA A 47 -28.28 40.21 -43.55
N ALA A 48 -28.03 39.24 -42.66
CA ALA A 48 -28.79 37.99 -42.66
C ALA A 48 -30.29 38.32 -42.66
N GLN A 49 -31.14 37.45 -43.21
CA GLN A 49 -32.58 37.67 -43.07
C GLN A 49 -32.94 37.53 -41.59
N ASP A 50 -33.38 38.61 -40.94
CA ASP A 50 -33.77 38.58 -39.55
C ASP A 50 -35.29 38.36 -39.43
N TYR A 51 -35.69 37.21 -38.88
CA TYR A 51 -37.07 36.95 -38.49
C TYR A 51 -37.18 36.99 -36.97
N THR A 52 -38.00 37.91 -36.46
CA THR A 52 -38.21 38.07 -35.02
C THR A 52 -39.58 37.54 -34.62
N TYR A 53 -39.58 36.52 -33.76
CA TYR A 53 -40.79 36.04 -33.09
C TYR A 53 -41.10 36.95 -31.91
N THR A 54 -42.09 37.82 -32.09
CA THR A 54 -42.65 38.69 -31.05
C THR A 54 -43.90 38.09 -30.40
N THR A 55 -44.49 37.06 -31.01
CA THR A 55 -45.61 36.27 -30.49
C THR A 55 -45.33 34.77 -30.68
N ALA A 56 -46.16 33.90 -30.10
CA ALA A 56 -46.06 32.44 -30.28
C ALA A 56 -46.51 31.96 -31.68
N ALA A 57 -46.81 32.87 -32.61
CA ALA A 57 -47.29 32.54 -33.94
C ALA A 57 -46.20 31.88 -34.79
N ASP A 58 -46.60 30.86 -35.55
CA ASP A 58 -45.76 30.14 -36.50
C ASP A 58 -45.48 31.01 -37.73
N ALA A 59 -44.23 31.03 -38.20
CA ALA A 59 -43.96 31.62 -39.50
C ALA A 59 -44.37 30.63 -40.60
N GLY A 60 -44.83 31.13 -41.74
CA GLY A 60 -44.93 30.31 -42.95
C GLY A 60 -43.56 29.72 -43.36
N PRO A 61 -43.48 29.01 -44.50
CA PRO A 61 -42.21 28.50 -45.00
C PRO A 61 -41.14 29.59 -45.12
N LEU A 62 -39.93 29.31 -44.65
CA LEU A 62 -38.79 30.24 -44.70
C LEU A 62 -37.70 29.71 -45.64
N SER A 63 -36.94 30.61 -46.27
CA SER A 63 -35.79 30.26 -47.11
C SER A 63 -34.54 31.02 -46.66
N THR A 64 -33.42 30.32 -46.54
CA THR A 64 -32.09 30.89 -46.27
C THR A 64 -31.42 31.45 -47.52
N SER A 65 -32.06 31.29 -48.69
CA SER A 65 -31.64 31.85 -49.98
C SER A 65 -32.84 32.26 -50.83
N PRO A 66 -33.65 33.24 -50.39
CA PRO A 66 -34.82 33.67 -51.14
C PRO A 66 -34.41 34.36 -52.44
N ALA A 67 -35.25 34.21 -53.48
CA ALA A 67 -34.98 34.77 -54.79
C ALA A 67 -34.89 36.30 -54.74
N GLY A 68 -33.79 36.87 -55.27
CA GLY A 68 -33.64 38.33 -55.46
C GLY A 68 -32.88 39.09 -54.36
N VAL A 69 -32.28 38.42 -53.37
CA VAL A 69 -31.44 39.06 -52.33
C VAL A 69 -30.07 38.36 -52.20
N ASN A 70 -29.01 39.11 -51.89
CA ASN A 70 -27.68 38.56 -51.61
C ASN A 70 -27.73 37.75 -50.30
N PRO A 71 -27.56 36.42 -50.32
CA PRO A 71 -27.93 35.59 -49.18
C PRO A 71 -26.78 35.48 -48.15
N LEU A 72 -27.09 35.65 -46.85
CA LEU A 72 -26.15 35.52 -45.72
C LEU A 72 -26.68 34.66 -44.55
N GLY A 73 -27.62 33.75 -44.82
CA GLY A 73 -28.31 32.93 -43.80
C GLY A 73 -29.55 33.63 -43.23
N ILE A 74 -30.26 32.94 -42.33
CA ILE A 74 -31.44 33.49 -41.63
C ILE A 74 -31.19 33.51 -40.12
N THR A 75 -31.47 34.64 -39.46
CA THR A 75 -31.49 34.76 -38.00
C THR A 75 -32.93 34.63 -37.51
N LEU A 76 -33.16 33.67 -36.62
CA LEU A 76 -34.42 33.45 -35.93
C LEU A 76 -34.29 33.96 -34.49
N THR A 77 -34.86 35.13 -34.21
CA THR A 77 -34.74 35.81 -32.92
C THR A 77 -36.01 35.66 -32.10
N THR A 78 -35.91 35.18 -30.87
CA THR A 78 -37.03 35.14 -29.91
C THR A 78 -36.86 36.19 -28.82
N THR A 79 -37.87 37.00 -28.53
CA THR A 79 -37.80 38.10 -27.54
C THR A 79 -38.05 37.66 -26.10
N GLY A 80 -37.56 36.48 -25.71
CA GLY A 80 -37.78 35.88 -24.38
C GLY A 80 -39.04 35.02 -24.27
N ILE A 81 -39.78 34.85 -25.37
CA ILE A 81 -40.99 34.02 -25.44
C ILE A 81 -40.68 32.59 -25.92
N ALA A 82 -41.66 31.69 -25.78
CA ALA A 82 -41.70 30.42 -26.49
C ALA A 82 -42.42 30.59 -27.85
N ALA A 83 -41.78 30.18 -28.94
CA ALA A 83 -42.33 30.20 -30.29
C ALA A 83 -42.11 28.85 -30.99
N THR A 84 -42.85 28.60 -32.08
CA THR A 84 -42.73 27.37 -32.88
C THR A 84 -42.58 27.73 -34.35
N GLN A 85 -41.70 27.01 -35.04
CA GLN A 85 -41.55 27.00 -36.50
C GLN A 85 -41.87 25.59 -37.01
N SER A 86 -43.10 25.37 -37.51
CA SER A 86 -43.54 24.06 -38.00
C SER A 86 -43.35 23.91 -39.51
N SER A 87 -43.42 25.01 -40.25
CA SER A 87 -43.13 25.01 -41.69
C SER A 87 -41.65 24.73 -41.97
N VAL A 88 -41.36 24.13 -43.13
CA VAL A 88 -39.98 23.82 -43.56
C VAL A 88 -39.18 25.11 -43.78
N VAL A 89 -37.99 25.15 -43.20
CA VAL A 89 -36.92 26.09 -43.50
C VAL A 89 -35.96 25.42 -44.50
N SER A 90 -35.71 26.07 -45.64
CA SER A 90 -34.95 25.51 -46.77
C SER A 90 -33.85 26.46 -47.27
N GLY A 91 -32.93 26.01 -48.12
CA GLY A 91 -31.94 26.88 -48.80
C GLY A 91 -30.47 26.46 -48.60
N ALA A 92 -29.54 27.11 -49.31
CA ALA A 92 -28.14 26.69 -49.29
C ALA A 92 -27.37 27.12 -48.03
N LEU A 93 -27.85 28.15 -47.33
CA LEU A 93 -27.19 28.75 -46.16
C LEU A 93 -27.76 28.28 -44.83
N GLY A 94 -27.16 28.70 -43.73
CA GLY A 94 -27.50 28.25 -42.38
C GLY A 94 -28.58 29.06 -41.66
N VAL A 95 -28.97 28.56 -40.49
CA VAL A 95 -29.91 29.18 -39.54
C VAL A 95 -29.15 29.63 -38.29
N ILE A 96 -29.41 30.84 -37.79
CA ILE A 96 -28.90 31.37 -36.53
C ILE A 96 -30.05 31.49 -35.54
N LYS A 97 -30.00 30.78 -34.41
CA LYS A 97 -30.89 31.00 -33.27
C LYS A 97 -30.32 32.09 -32.37
N ALA A 98 -31.05 33.19 -32.24
CA ALA A 98 -30.72 34.34 -31.40
C ALA A 98 -31.86 34.69 -30.41
N GLY A 99 -31.58 35.60 -29.49
CA GLY A 99 -32.51 36.03 -28.46
C GLY A 99 -32.75 35.01 -27.33
N PRO A 100 -33.22 35.44 -26.14
CA PRO A 100 -33.22 34.61 -24.94
C PRO A 100 -34.33 33.55 -24.87
N GLY A 101 -35.36 33.62 -25.73
CA GLY A 101 -36.52 32.73 -25.67
C GLY A 101 -36.29 31.34 -26.28
N THR A 102 -37.30 30.47 -26.16
CA THR A 102 -37.32 29.11 -26.73
C THR A 102 -37.94 29.12 -28.12
N LEU A 103 -37.23 28.66 -29.14
CA LEU A 103 -37.80 28.36 -30.47
C LEU A 103 -37.92 26.85 -30.63
N THR A 104 -39.13 26.36 -30.88
CA THR A 104 -39.37 24.96 -31.23
C THR A 104 -39.30 24.83 -32.74
N LEU A 105 -38.35 24.06 -33.25
CA LEU A 105 -38.21 23.82 -34.68
C LEU A 105 -38.71 22.41 -34.97
N SER A 106 -39.93 22.29 -35.49
CA SER A 106 -40.63 21.01 -35.68
C SER A 106 -40.71 20.59 -37.15
N GLY A 107 -40.51 21.52 -38.10
CA GLY A 107 -40.43 21.22 -39.53
C GLY A 107 -39.25 20.31 -39.88
N ALA A 108 -39.43 19.44 -40.89
CA ALA A 108 -38.34 18.66 -41.49
C ALA A 108 -37.52 19.57 -42.41
N ASN A 109 -36.50 20.21 -41.85
CA ASN A 109 -35.79 21.29 -42.52
C ASN A 109 -34.72 20.77 -43.50
N THR A 110 -34.47 21.54 -44.55
CA THR A 110 -33.57 21.14 -45.66
C THR A 110 -32.44 22.14 -45.91
N TYR A 111 -32.29 23.17 -45.07
CA TYR A 111 -31.19 24.12 -45.21
C TYR A 111 -29.82 23.45 -45.05
N ALA A 112 -28.83 23.84 -45.86
CA ALA A 112 -27.56 23.12 -45.96
C ALA A 112 -26.42 23.71 -45.10
N GLY A 113 -26.47 25.02 -44.77
CA GLY A 113 -25.35 25.72 -44.13
C GLY A 113 -25.15 25.48 -42.63
N GLY A 114 -25.93 24.58 -42.02
CA GLY A 114 -25.87 24.24 -40.60
C GLY A 114 -26.66 25.18 -39.68
N THR A 115 -26.57 24.93 -38.38
CA THR A 115 -27.33 25.62 -37.33
C THR A 115 -26.40 26.25 -36.31
N TYR A 116 -26.55 27.55 -36.10
CA TYR A 116 -25.73 28.35 -35.18
C TYR A 116 -26.60 28.78 -34.00
N LEU A 117 -26.20 28.48 -32.77
CA LEU A 117 -26.89 28.87 -31.56
C LEU A 117 -26.08 29.96 -30.85
N ASN A 118 -26.60 31.18 -30.80
CA ASN A 118 -25.95 32.30 -30.12
C ASN A 118 -26.60 32.58 -28.76
N ALA A 119 -27.91 32.35 -28.61
CA ALA A 119 -28.64 32.59 -27.36
C ALA A 119 -29.98 31.84 -27.28
N GLY A 120 -30.51 31.74 -26.05
CA GLY A 120 -31.80 31.11 -25.76
C GLY A 120 -31.81 29.61 -26.06
N THR A 121 -33.00 29.04 -26.23
CA THR A 121 -33.17 27.59 -26.43
C THR A 121 -33.71 27.30 -27.83
N LEU A 122 -33.11 26.35 -28.55
CA LEU A 122 -33.67 25.70 -29.72
C LEU A 122 -34.17 24.32 -29.30
N ARG A 123 -35.46 24.04 -29.47
CA ARG A 123 -36.08 22.75 -29.10
C ARG A 123 -36.42 21.94 -30.34
N ILE A 124 -36.03 20.67 -30.37
CA ILE A 124 -36.21 19.78 -31.52
C ILE A 124 -36.77 18.41 -31.12
N GLY A 125 -37.52 17.80 -32.04
CA GLY A 125 -38.03 16.43 -31.92
C GLY A 125 -37.28 15.41 -32.79
N ALA A 126 -36.53 15.85 -33.79
CA ALA A 126 -35.80 15.00 -34.73
C ALA A 126 -34.53 15.69 -35.24
N ASP A 127 -33.50 14.91 -35.63
CA ASP A 127 -32.25 15.48 -36.14
C ASP A 127 -32.45 16.29 -37.43
N ASN A 128 -33.40 15.89 -38.29
CA ASN A 128 -33.73 16.64 -39.51
C ASN A 128 -34.44 17.98 -39.23
N ASN A 129 -34.85 18.28 -37.99
CA ASN A 129 -35.23 19.64 -37.62
C ASN A 129 -34.02 20.60 -37.72
N LEU A 130 -32.79 20.11 -37.68
CA LEU A 130 -31.56 20.92 -37.75
C LEU A 130 -31.05 21.12 -39.19
N GLY A 131 -31.85 20.85 -40.21
CA GLY A 131 -31.47 21.01 -41.62
C GLY A 131 -30.81 19.75 -42.18
N ALA A 132 -30.08 19.89 -43.30
CA ALA A 132 -29.39 18.78 -43.95
C ALA A 132 -28.33 18.16 -43.02
N ALA A 133 -28.20 16.83 -42.98
CA ALA A 133 -27.31 16.11 -42.06
C ALA A 133 -25.82 16.50 -42.14
N ALA A 134 -25.37 17.02 -43.29
CA ALA A 134 -24.01 17.53 -43.49
C ALA A 134 -23.78 18.91 -42.81
N GLY A 135 -24.85 19.63 -42.47
CA GLY A 135 -24.79 20.90 -41.76
C GLY A 135 -24.40 20.69 -40.29
N GLY A 136 -23.28 21.27 -39.88
CA GLY A 136 -22.80 21.22 -38.50
C GLY A 136 -23.63 22.08 -37.54
N LEU A 137 -23.32 21.94 -36.25
CA LEU A 137 -23.82 22.78 -35.17
C LEU A 137 -22.68 23.66 -34.66
N ALA A 138 -22.93 24.95 -34.52
CA ALA A 138 -21.99 25.88 -33.90
C ALA A 138 -22.67 26.59 -32.74
N PHE A 139 -22.00 26.66 -31.61
CA PHE A 139 -22.53 27.30 -30.40
C PHE A 139 -21.60 28.43 -30.00
N ASN A 140 -22.16 29.63 -29.86
CA ASN A 140 -21.52 30.76 -29.19
C ASN A 140 -22.37 31.20 -28.00
N GLY A 141 -22.91 30.20 -27.29
CA GLY A 141 -23.99 30.32 -26.31
C GLY A 141 -25.20 29.45 -26.68
N GLY A 142 -26.28 29.62 -25.91
CA GLY A 142 -27.56 28.96 -26.17
C GLY A 142 -27.63 27.47 -25.79
N THR A 143 -28.85 26.94 -25.90
CA THR A 143 -29.23 25.59 -25.49
C THR A 143 -29.90 24.85 -26.64
N LEU A 144 -29.47 23.63 -26.94
CA LEU A 144 -30.22 22.68 -27.74
C LEU A 144 -31.00 21.74 -26.81
N ALA A 145 -32.33 21.80 -26.84
CA ALA A 145 -33.22 20.98 -26.02
C ALA A 145 -33.93 19.90 -26.84
N PHE A 146 -34.06 18.70 -26.29
CA PHE A 146 -34.70 17.57 -26.95
C PHE A 146 -36.14 17.38 -26.44
N SER A 147 -37.08 17.00 -27.31
CA SER A 147 -38.49 16.81 -26.91
C SER A 147 -39.09 15.45 -27.28
N THR A 148 -38.30 14.50 -27.76
CA THR A 148 -38.78 13.16 -28.17
C THR A 148 -38.37 12.10 -27.15
N ALA A 149 -39.33 11.31 -26.68
CA ALA A 149 -39.16 10.37 -25.57
C ALA A 149 -38.09 9.28 -25.80
N GLY A 150 -37.73 8.96 -27.06
CA GLY A 150 -36.67 8.01 -27.41
C GLY A 150 -35.31 8.64 -27.75
N GLY A 151 -35.16 9.94 -27.53
CA GLY A 151 -33.97 10.71 -27.90
C GLY A 151 -33.82 10.87 -29.41
N ILE A 152 -32.71 11.48 -29.81
CA ILE A 152 -32.29 11.57 -31.22
C ILE A 152 -30.89 11.00 -31.41
N ALA A 153 -30.55 10.64 -32.65
CA ALA A 153 -29.18 10.36 -33.04
C ALA A 153 -28.70 11.40 -34.05
N SER A 154 -27.61 12.10 -33.73
CA SER A 154 -27.00 13.11 -34.58
C SER A 154 -25.54 12.78 -34.87
N GLY A 155 -25.19 12.74 -36.15
CA GLY A 155 -23.80 12.61 -36.63
C GLY A 155 -23.12 13.94 -36.93
N ARG A 156 -23.77 15.07 -36.60
CA ARG A 156 -23.32 16.42 -36.99
C ARG A 156 -22.05 16.81 -36.24
N ALA A 157 -21.13 17.46 -36.93
CA ALA A 157 -19.99 18.10 -36.29
C ALA A 157 -20.46 19.24 -35.38
N ILE A 158 -19.89 19.34 -34.18
CA ILE A 158 -20.22 20.34 -33.17
C ILE A 158 -18.99 21.24 -32.94
N SER A 159 -19.17 22.55 -33.08
CA SER A 159 -18.17 23.56 -32.75
C SER A 159 -18.63 24.36 -31.53
N VAL A 160 -17.84 24.31 -30.46
CA VAL A 160 -18.08 24.98 -29.18
C VAL A 160 -17.19 26.23 -29.11
N LEU A 161 -17.74 27.38 -29.47
CA LEU A 161 -17.05 28.67 -29.44
C LEU A 161 -17.02 29.25 -28.02
N ALA A 162 -16.43 30.43 -27.84
CA ALA A 162 -16.16 31.01 -26.52
C ALA A 162 -17.39 31.16 -25.61
N GLY A 163 -18.59 31.37 -26.18
CA GLY A 163 -19.85 31.44 -25.41
C GLY A 163 -20.35 30.09 -24.87
N GLY A 164 -19.75 28.96 -25.28
CA GLY A 164 -20.11 27.62 -24.83
C GLY A 164 -21.34 27.03 -25.54
N ALA A 165 -21.63 25.77 -25.23
CA ALA A 165 -22.76 25.00 -25.74
C ALA A 165 -23.52 24.36 -24.57
N THR A 166 -24.85 24.46 -24.53
CA THR A 166 -25.68 23.65 -23.63
C THR A 166 -26.50 22.65 -24.42
N PHE A 167 -26.47 21.38 -24.03
CA PHE A 167 -27.40 20.34 -24.43
C PHE A 167 -28.30 20.01 -23.25
N ASP A 168 -29.61 20.08 -23.47
CA ASP A 168 -30.62 19.83 -22.45
C ASP A 168 -31.50 18.65 -22.82
N ALA A 169 -31.42 17.59 -22.03
CA ALA A 169 -32.23 16.39 -22.23
C ALA A 169 -33.72 16.68 -22.06
N ALA A 170 -34.09 17.66 -21.22
CA ALA A 170 -35.48 18.01 -20.92
C ALA A 170 -36.37 16.77 -20.68
N GLY A 171 -35.86 15.78 -19.96
CA GLY A 171 -36.55 14.53 -19.62
C GLY A 171 -36.44 13.40 -20.64
N THR A 172 -35.88 13.65 -21.82
CA THR A 172 -35.63 12.61 -22.83
C THR A 172 -34.48 11.69 -22.44
N ALA A 173 -34.42 10.48 -23.01
CA ALA A 173 -33.35 9.50 -22.79
C ALA A 173 -32.60 9.21 -24.10
N PHE A 174 -31.35 8.77 -23.98
CA PHE A 174 -30.48 8.27 -25.06
C PHE A 174 -30.27 9.23 -26.26
N ASN A 175 -30.10 10.53 -26.01
CA ASN A 175 -29.69 11.47 -27.07
C ASN A 175 -28.23 11.20 -27.48
N LYS A 176 -28.05 10.60 -28.66
CA LYS A 176 -26.75 10.18 -29.17
C LYS A 176 -26.11 11.28 -30.02
N LEU A 177 -24.96 11.76 -29.61
CA LEU A 177 -24.12 12.69 -30.37
C LEU A 177 -22.87 11.91 -30.86
N GLY A 178 -22.87 11.54 -32.13
CA GLY A 178 -21.83 10.74 -32.78
C GLY A 178 -20.83 11.54 -33.62
N GLY A 179 -21.15 12.79 -33.95
CA GLY A 179 -20.27 13.66 -34.74
C GLY A 179 -19.12 14.26 -33.92
N PRO A 180 -18.05 14.73 -34.58
CA PRO A 180 -16.87 15.25 -33.90
C PRO A 180 -17.19 16.55 -33.17
N ILE A 181 -16.61 16.74 -31.99
CA ILE A 181 -16.71 17.95 -31.17
C ILE A 181 -15.36 18.68 -31.20
N SER A 182 -15.41 20.00 -31.36
CA SER A 182 -14.21 20.86 -31.38
C SER A 182 -14.45 22.21 -30.72
N GLY A 183 -13.38 22.90 -30.35
CA GLY A 183 -13.42 24.27 -29.85
C GLY A 183 -13.04 24.41 -28.38
N PRO A 184 -12.84 25.66 -27.90
CA PRO A 184 -12.34 25.94 -26.56
C PRO A 184 -13.44 26.26 -25.52
N GLY A 185 -14.69 26.44 -25.93
CA GLY A 185 -15.77 26.82 -25.00
C GLY A 185 -16.26 25.68 -24.10
N THR A 186 -17.06 26.03 -23.10
CA THR A 186 -17.67 25.03 -22.21
C THR A 186 -18.75 24.23 -22.94
N LEU A 187 -18.65 22.91 -22.91
CA LEU A 187 -19.68 21.97 -23.34
C LEU A 187 -20.46 21.49 -22.12
N ARG A 188 -21.74 21.86 -22.02
CA ARG A 188 -22.58 21.54 -20.88
C ARG A 188 -23.71 20.58 -21.25
N PHE A 189 -23.91 19.57 -20.42
CA PHE A 189 -25.03 18.62 -20.49
C PHE A 189 -25.90 18.79 -19.25
N ILE A 190 -27.20 19.00 -19.43
CA ILE A 190 -28.16 19.11 -18.34
C ILE A 190 -29.44 18.33 -18.62
N ASN A 191 -30.26 18.20 -17.58
CA ASN A 191 -31.63 17.77 -17.67
C ASN A 191 -32.51 18.75 -16.89
N SER A 192 -33.19 19.64 -17.63
CA SER A 192 -34.09 20.63 -17.04
C SER A 192 -35.42 20.05 -16.56
N ALA A 193 -35.75 18.80 -16.91
CA ALA A 193 -36.94 18.15 -16.37
C ALA A 193 -36.81 17.95 -14.85
N PRO A 194 -37.93 17.90 -14.11
CA PRO A 194 -37.89 17.65 -12.68
C PRO A 194 -37.23 16.32 -12.32
N TYR A 195 -36.65 16.27 -11.13
CA TYR A 195 -36.17 15.02 -10.55
C TYR A 195 -37.27 13.95 -10.48
N VAL A 196 -36.90 12.73 -10.90
CA VAL A 196 -37.72 11.52 -10.76
C VAL A 196 -36.92 10.49 -9.95
N PRO A 197 -37.45 10.01 -8.81
CA PRO A 197 -36.76 9.02 -7.99
C PRO A 197 -36.36 7.76 -8.72
N ALA A 198 -35.14 7.29 -8.46
CA ALA A 198 -34.56 6.08 -9.04
C ALA A 198 -34.51 6.04 -10.58
N ASN A 199 -34.66 7.19 -11.25
CA ASN A 199 -34.45 7.27 -12.68
C ASN A 199 -32.95 7.32 -12.99
N GLU A 200 -32.44 6.21 -13.51
CA GLU A 200 -31.04 6.03 -13.90
C GLU A 200 -30.86 6.05 -15.43
N ASP A 201 -31.83 6.57 -16.18
CA ASP A 201 -31.80 6.57 -17.64
C ASP A 201 -30.57 7.33 -18.16
N MET A 202 -29.84 6.72 -19.11
CA MET A 202 -28.83 7.44 -19.86
C MET A 202 -29.50 8.58 -20.63
N ARG A 203 -29.04 9.82 -20.44
CA ARG A 203 -29.62 11.01 -21.09
C ARG A 203 -28.93 11.32 -22.39
N PHE A 204 -27.62 11.15 -22.39
CA PHE A 204 -26.74 11.43 -23.50
C PHE A 204 -25.80 10.26 -23.75
N SER A 205 -25.46 10.04 -25.00
CA SER A 205 -24.40 9.11 -25.38
C SER A 205 -23.47 9.78 -26.38
N LEU A 206 -22.19 9.83 -26.05
CA LEU A 206 -21.14 10.33 -26.92
C LEU A 206 -20.36 9.14 -27.47
N GLY A 207 -20.38 9.02 -28.80
CA GLY A 207 -19.74 7.92 -29.52
C GLY A 207 -18.67 8.35 -30.51
N SER A 208 -18.43 9.65 -30.68
CA SER A 208 -17.37 10.13 -31.56
C SER A 208 -16.01 9.86 -30.91
N SER A 209 -15.27 8.88 -31.43
CA SER A 209 -13.89 8.66 -31.01
C SER A 209 -13.03 9.83 -31.52
N ASN A 210 -12.08 10.26 -30.69
CA ASN A 210 -11.03 11.22 -31.07
C ASN A 210 -11.47 12.69 -31.27
N ASN A 211 -12.27 13.24 -30.34
CA ASN A 211 -12.56 14.69 -30.24
C ASN A 211 -11.35 15.53 -29.80
N THR A 212 -10.18 15.30 -30.40
CA THR A 212 -8.90 15.96 -30.07
C THR A 212 -8.90 17.46 -30.31
N GLY A 213 -9.82 17.95 -31.15
CA GLY A 213 -10.03 19.38 -31.36
C GLY A 213 -10.81 20.07 -30.24
N PHE A 214 -11.41 19.33 -29.30
CA PHE A 214 -12.11 19.90 -28.16
C PHE A 214 -11.17 20.05 -26.96
N THR A 215 -10.94 21.31 -26.57
CA THR A 215 -9.99 21.70 -25.51
C THR A 215 -10.69 22.43 -24.36
N GLY A 216 -11.98 22.72 -24.51
CA GLY A 216 -12.79 23.39 -23.50
C GLY A 216 -13.22 22.50 -22.35
N VAL A 217 -13.96 23.09 -21.42
CA VAL A 217 -14.49 22.40 -20.24
C VAL A 217 -15.69 21.53 -20.62
N THR A 218 -15.73 20.28 -20.17
CA THR A 218 -16.98 19.51 -20.16
C THR A 218 -17.64 19.64 -18.79
N GLN A 219 -18.93 19.91 -18.78
CA GLN A 219 -19.72 20.02 -17.55
C GLN A 219 -20.98 19.15 -17.66
N VAL A 220 -21.21 18.29 -16.68
CA VAL A 220 -22.39 17.41 -16.63
C VAL A 220 -23.15 17.70 -15.35
N GLY A 221 -24.41 18.13 -15.52
CA GLY A 221 -25.25 18.61 -14.42
C GLY A 221 -25.32 20.13 -14.35
N THR A 222 -26.09 20.60 -13.36
CA THR A 222 -26.34 22.03 -13.13
C THR A 222 -25.50 22.51 -11.95
N VAL A 223 -24.81 23.64 -12.12
CA VAL A 223 -24.10 24.33 -11.02
C VAL A 223 -25.06 25.17 -10.20
N GLY A 224 -25.01 25.03 -8.88
CA GLY A 224 -25.83 25.81 -7.95
C GLY A 224 -27.21 25.21 -7.73
N GLY A 225 -27.32 24.35 -6.71
CA GLY A 225 -28.54 23.61 -6.34
C GLY A 225 -29.71 24.47 -5.85
N VAL A 226 -30.46 25.06 -6.77
CA VAL A 226 -31.80 25.61 -6.53
C VAL A 226 -32.79 24.99 -7.51
N GLY A 227 -33.53 24.00 -7.02
CA GLY A 227 -34.48 23.17 -7.78
C GLY A 227 -33.91 21.79 -8.05
N ALA A 228 -34.60 20.72 -7.64
CA ALA A 228 -34.16 19.33 -7.83
C ALA A 228 -34.16 18.97 -9.33
N PRO A 229 -33.02 19.09 -10.04
CA PRO A 229 -32.99 18.85 -11.48
C PRO A 229 -32.97 17.34 -11.73
N GLY A 230 -33.51 16.95 -12.88
CA GLY A 230 -33.49 15.57 -13.34
C GLY A 230 -32.07 15.02 -13.43
N ARG A 231 -31.93 13.71 -13.24
CA ARG A 231 -30.62 13.04 -13.32
C ARG A 231 -30.03 13.21 -14.72
N THR A 232 -28.74 13.56 -14.79
CA THR A 232 -28.00 13.74 -16.05
C THR A 232 -26.90 12.70 -16.18
N ASN A 233 -27.20 11.64 -16.94
CA ASN A 233 -26.24 10.58 -17.22
C ASN A 233 -25.67 10.72 -18.62
N LEU A 234 -24.34 10.78 -18.70
CA LEU A 234 -23.59 10.88 -19.93
C LEU A 234 -22.83 9.57 -20.17
N GLU A 235 -23.15 8.88 -21.25
CA GLU A 235 -22.40 7.72 -21.71
C GLU A 235 -21.22 8.15 -22.59
N VAL A 236 -20.06 7.56 -22.37
CA VAL A 236 -18.89 7.68 -23.22
C VAL A 236 -18.49 6.29 -23.68
N THR A 237 -18.52 6.05 -24.99
CA THR A 237 -18.25 4.71 -25.56
C THR A 237 -16.91 4.60 -26.28
N GLY A 238 -16.28 5.73 -26.60
CA GLY A 238 -15.00 5.80 -27.33
C GLY A 238 -13.88 6.51 -26.55
N THR A 239 -12.65 6.35 -27.03
CA THR A 239 -11.46 7.04 -26.52
C THR A 239 -11.43 8.51 -26.94
N GLY A 240 -11.00 9.38 -26.03
CA GLY A 240 -10.83 10.82 -26.32
C GLY A 240 -12.13 11.58 -26.62
N THR A 241 -13.28 10.98 -26.32
CA THR A 241 -14.61 11.53 -26.64
C THR A 241 -14.91 12.84 -25.93
N LEU A 242 -14.38 13.05 -24.72
CA LEU A 242 -14.54 14.30 -23.95
C LEU A 242 -13.43 15.33 -24.24
N GLY A 243 -12.57 15.09 -25.23
CA GLY A 243 -11.45 15.97 -25.56
C GLY A 243 -10.33 15.95 -24.52
N THR A 244 -9.68 17.10 -24.31
CA THR A 244 -8.51 17.23 -23.42
C THR A 244 -8.71 18.21 -22.25
N GLY A 245 -9.84 18.92 -22.21
CA GLY A 245 -10.11 19.87 -21.13
C GLY A 245 -10.62 19.19 -19.85
N PRO A 246 -10.80 19.97 -18.76
CA PRO A 246 -11.31 19.43 -17.50
C PRO A 246 -12.78 19.00 -17.63
N VAL A 247 -13.15 17.99 -16.85
CA VAL A 247 -14.52 17.49 -16.76
C VAL A 247 -15.06 17.73 -15.36
N PHE A 248 -16.20 18.39 -15.26
CA PHE A 248 -16.91 18.58 -14.00
C PHE A 248 -18.19 17.78 -13.98
N VAL A 249 -18.35 16.96 -12.93
CA VAL A 249 -19.59 16.24 -12.64
C VAL A 249 -20.23 16.91 -11.43
N ASP A 250 -21.42 17.44 -11.66
CA ASP A 250 -22.16 18.24 -10.70
C ASP A 250 -23.39 17.49 -10.20
N PHE A 251 -24.21 18.20 -9.42
CA PHE A 251 -25.39 17.68 -8.74
C PHE A 251 -26.22 16.71 -9.60
N ASN A 252 -26.51 15.54 -9.04
CA ASN A 252 -27.36 14.49 -9.62
C ASN A 252 -26.92 14.05 -11.03
N SER A 253 -25.62 13.83 -11.24
CA SER A 253 -25.08 13.51 -12.56
C SER A 253 -24.04 12.39 -12.55
N GLU A 254 -23.94 11.65 -13.64
CA GLU A 254 -22.94 10.61 -13.84
C GLU A 254 -22.29 10.72 -15.22
N VAL A 255 -20.97 10.47 -15.26
CA VAL A 255 -20.25 10.17 -16.50
C VAL A 255 -19.86 8.70 -16.48
N ALA A 256 -20.40 7.92 -17.42
CA ALA A 256 -20.17 6.48 -17.51
C ALA A 256 -19.36 6.13 -18.77
N PHE A 257 -18.15 5.62 -18.58
CA PHE A 257 -17.31 5.04 -19.63
C PHE A 257 -17.69 3.57 -19.80
N ARG A 258 -18.45 3.26 -20.85
CA ARG A 258 -19.03 1.92 -21.06
C ARG A 258 -18.44 1.27 -22.32
N GLY A 259 -17.90 0.06 -22.15
CA GLY A 259 -17.34 -0.75 -23.24
C GLY A 259 -15.82 -0.68 -23.31
N ALA A 260 -15.21 -1.72 -23.89
CA ALA A 260 -13.74 -1.89 -23.98
C ALA A 260 -13.02 -0.76 -24.74
N THR A 261 -13.72 0.01 -25.56
CA THR A 261 -13.18 1.16 -26.30
C THR A 261 -13.31 2.47 -25.52
N ALA A 262 -14.05 2.51 -24.41
CA ALA A 262 -14.22 3.70 -23.60
C ALA A 262 -12.98 3.94 -22.74
N ASN A 263 -12.32 5.08 -22.94
CA ASN A 263 -11.12 5.42 -22.19
C ASN A 263 -11.09 6.90 -21.78
N ALA A 264 -10.83 7.16 -20.49
CA ALA A 264 -10.68 8.51 -19.96
C ALA A 264 -9.31 9.15 -20.25
N ASN A 265 -8.34 8.40 -20.78
CA ASN A 265 -7.01 8.84 -21.19
C ASN A 265 -6.31 9.68 -20.10
N ASN A 266 -6.16 10.99 -20.31
CA ASN A 266 -5.45 11.91 -19.43
C ASN A 266 -6.39 12.98 -18.84
N LEU A 267 -7.70 12.71 -18.80
CA LEU A 267 -8.68 13.68 -18.31
C LEU A 267 -8.45 13.99 -16.82
N ASN A 268 -8.73 15.25 -16.45
CA ASN A 268 -8.92 15.65 -15.08
C ASN A 268 -10.42 15.76 -14.81
N ILE A 269 -10.95 14.85 -14.01
CA ILE A 269 -12.39 14.76 -13.70
C ILE A 269 -12.61 15.08 -12.23
N THR A 270 -13.42 16.10 -11.96
CA THR A 270 -13.79 16.47 -10.59
C THR A 270 -15.29 16.30 -10.39
N VAL A 271 -15.66 15.47 -9.42
CA VAL A 271 -17.03 15.38 -8.89
C VAL A 271 -17.14 16.42 -7.77
N ARG A 272 -17.79 17.55 -8.07
CA ARG A 272 -17.76 18.74 -7.21
C ARG A 272 -18.81 18.71 -6.12
N GLU A 273 -20.01 18.25 -6.46
CA GLU A 273 -21.15 18.23 -5.55
C GLU A 273 -21.89 16.91 -5.74
N SER A 274 -22.40 16.37 -4.64
CA SER A 274 -23.34 15.25 -4.65
C SER A 274 -24.49 15.57 -3.73
N SER A 275 -25.72 15.44 -4.20
CA SER A 275 -26.85 15.19 -3.30
C SER A 275 -26.86 13.74 -2.88
N ASN A 276 -27.53 13.52 -1.77
CA ASN A 276 -27.89 12.23 -1.21
C ASN A 276 -29.35 12.21 -0.75
N GLU A 277 -30.13 13.17 -1.22
CA GLU A 277 -31.59 13.21 -1.05
C GLU A 277 -32.29 12.46 -2.19
N LEU A 278 -31.56 12.00 -3.23
CA LEU A 278 -32.13 11.78 -4.56
C LEU A 278 -31.56 10.59 -5.39
N GLY A 279 -31.14 9.46 -4.79
CA GLY A 279 -30.75 8.24 -5.56
C GLY A 279 -29.25 7.88 -5.53
N SER A 280 -28.64 7.54 -6.69
CA SER A 280 -27.30 6.92 -6.86
C SER A 280 -26.08 7.82 -6.56
N ASN A 281 -26.29 9.07 -6.15
CA ASN A 281 -25.26 10.11 -5.98
C ASN A 281 -24.56 10.49 -7.29
N SER A 282 -23.73 11.53 -7.27
CA SER A 282 -22.97 11.98 -8.46
C SER A 282 -21.64 11.25 -8.58
N GLY A 283 -21.17 10.95 -9.79
CA GLY A 283 -19.94 10.18 -9.91
C GLY A 283 -19.48 9.86 -11.32
N VAL A 284 -18.43 9.05 -11.35
CA VAL A 284 -17.84 8.50 -12.58
C VAL A 284 -17.87 6.98 -12.49
N ALA A 285 -18.36 6.33 -13.54
CA ALA A 285 -18.42 4.88 -13.64
C ALA A 285 -17.61 4.38 -14.84
N PHE A 286 -16.96 3.24 -14.68
CA PHE A 286 -16.33 2.46 -15.73
C PHE A 286 -16.93 1.07 -15.70
N ASP A 287 -17.57 0.67 -16.78
CA ASP A 287 -18.28 -0.61 -16.88
C ASP A 287 -17.97 -1.33 -18.20
N ALA A 288 -18.24 -2.63 -18.24
CA ALA A 288 -18.12 -3.46 -19.46
C ALA A 288 -16.76 -3.34 -20.16
N GLY A 289 -15.67 -3.33 -19.39
CA GLY A 289 -14.30 -3.22 -19.90
C GLY A 289 -13.77 -1.79 -20.10
N GLY A 290 -14.49 -0.74 -19.69
CA GLY A 290 -14.02 0.64 -19.74
C GLY A 290 -12.70 0.85 -18.98
N ASN A 291 -11.89 1.83 -19.39
CA ASN A 291 -10.55 2.07 -18.84
C ASN A 291 -10.35 3.53 -18.39
N ALA A 292 -9.87 3.73 -17.17
CA ALA A 292 -9.54 5.07 -16.67
C ALA A 292 -8.25 5.68 -17.26
N GLY A 293 -7.40 4.87 -17.88
CA GLY A 293 -6.13 5.33 -18.45
C GLY A 293 -5.23 5.93 -17.38
N ASN A 294 -4.73 7.13 -17.63
CA ASN A 294 -3.90 7.94 -16.73
C ASN A 294 -4.69 9.13 -16.14
N ALA A 295 -6.03 9.03 -16.09
CA ALA A 295 -6.87 10.13 -15.65
C ALA A 295 -6.64 10.45 -14.16
N THR A 296 -6.94 11.69 -13.79
CA THR A 296 -7.02 12.11 -12.38
C THR A 296 -8.48 12.32 -12.02
N PHE A 297 -8.92 11.70 -10.93
CA PHE A 297 -10.25 11.85 -10.39
C PHE A 297 -10.17 12.53 -9.03
N THR A 298 -10.98 13.55 -8.81
CA THR A 298 -11.18 14.15 -7.49
C THR A 298 -12.64 14.04 -7.11
N THR A 299 -12.97 13.33 -6.05
CA THR A 299 -14.32 13.28 -5.50
C THR A 299 -14.38 14.13 -4.24
N ASN A 300 -15.27 15.13 -4.25
CA ASN A 300 -15.46 16.03 -3.13
C ASN A 300 -16.82 15.77 -2.46
N GLY A 301 -16.77 15.58 -1.14
CA GLY A 301 -17.96 15.44 -0.33
C GLY A 301 -18.52 14.03 -0.32
N VAL A 302 -19.32 13.78 0.71
CA VAL A 302 -19.99 12.51 0.92
C VAL A 302 -21.08 12.34 -0.14
N GLY A 303 -21.02 11.26 -0.91
CA GLY A 303 -21.94 11.00 -2.02
C GLY A 303 -21.18 10.58 -3.26
N ALA A 304 -20.19 11.41 -3.58
CA ALA A 304 -19.39 11.33 -4.77
C ALA A 304 -18.72 9.95 -4.91
N TYR A 305 -18.65 9.42 -6.12
CA TYR A 305 -17.98 8.13 -6.35
C TYR A 305 -17.16 8.07 -7.63
N VAL A 306 -16.17 7.19 -7.61
CA VAL A 306 -15.56 6.57 -8.78
C VAL A 306 -15.77 5.07 -8.68
N SER A 307 -16.25 4.41 -9.73
CA SER A 307 -16.46 2.96 -9.70
C SER A 307 -15.98 2.24 -10.95
N PHE A 308 -15.51 1.02 -10.75
CA PHE A 308 -15.08 0.09 -11.77
C PHE A 308 -15.86 -1.22 -11.62
N SER A 309 -16.54 -1.67 -12.67
CA SER A 309 -17.31 -2.91 -12.67
C SER A 309 -17.22 -3.64 -14.03
N GLY A 310 -17.73 -4.87 -14.11
CA GLY A 310 -17.85 -5.61 -15.38
C GLY A 310 -16.55 -5.69 -16.20
N GLY A 311 -15.42 -5.99 -15.55
CA GLY A 311 -14.10 -6.09 -16.21
C GLY A 311 -13.41 -4.76 -16.51
N ALA A 312 -13.93 -3.63 -16.04
CA ALA A 312 -13.28 -2.32 -16.19
C ALA A 312 -11.93 -2.24 -15.47
N SER A 313 -11.04 -1.36 -15.95
CA SER A 313 -9.71 -1.13 -15.38
C SER A 313 -9.51 0.30 -14.90
N ALA A 314 -8.93 0.47 -13.71
CA ALA A 314 -8.46 1.76 -13.22
C ALA A 314 -7.16 2.24 -13.87
N GLY A 315 -6.54 1.44 -14.74
CA GLY A 315 -5.34 1.84 -15.49
C GLY A 315 -4.20 2.29 -14.57
N GLN A 316 -3.63 3.46 -14.84
CA GLN A 316 -2.61 4.13 -14.02
C GLN A 316 -3.18 5.41 -13.40
N SER A 317 -4.49 5.46 -13.17
CA SER A 317 -5.16 6.66 -12.71
C SER A 317 -4.74 7.08 -11.30
N THR A 318 -4.96 8.36 -10.99
CA THR A 318 -4.87 8.89 -9.63
C THR A 318 -6.27 9.26 -9.15
N ILE A 319 -6.70 8.69 -8.03
CA ILE A 319 -8.01 8.93 -7.45
C ILE A 319 -7.82 9.58 -6.07
N VAL A 320 -8.28 10.81 -5.93
CA VAL A 320 -8.31 11.54 -4.66
C VAL A 320 -9.75 11.56 -4.16
N SER A 321 -10.01 10.89 -3.05
CA SER A 321 -11.35 10.77 -2.46
C SER A 321 -11.44 11.53 -1.14
N ASN A 322 -12.12 12.67 -1.15
CA ASN A 322 -12.30 13.54 0.02
C ASN A 322 -13.70 13.29 0.62
N GLY A 323 -13.85 12.16 1.32
CA GLY A 323 -15.13 11.71 1.90
C GLY A 323 -16.04 10.93 0.94
N GLY A 324 -15.61 10.78 -0.32
CA GLY A 324 -16.34 10.03 -1.36
C GLY A 324 -16.13 8.52 -1.29
N ARG A 325 -16.52 7.83 -2.36
CA ARG A 325 -16.42 6.38 -2.52
C ARG A 325 -15.54 6.02 -3.71
N VAL A 326 -14.70 5.01 -3.53
CA VAL A 326 -14.00 4.32 -4.62
C VAL A 326 -14.41 2.87 -4.57
N ARG A 327 -14.94 2.35 -5.68
CA ARG A 327 -15.49 0.99 -5.74
C ARG A 327 -14.81 0.19 -6.84
N PHE A 328 -14.38 -1.00 -6.47
CA PHE A 328 -13.93 -2.03 -7.38
C PHE A 328 -14.86 -3.22 -7.21
N ASP A 329 -15.72 -3.43 -8.20
CA ASP A 329 -16.77 -4.45 -8.17
C ASP A 329 -16.49 -5.52 -9.25
N ASP A 330 -17.11 -6.69 -9.10
CA ASP A 330 -17.02 -7.85 -10.01
C ASP A 330 -15.58 -8.27 -10.36
N THR A 331 -15.25 -8.31 -11.65
CA THR A 331 -13.96 -8.71 -12.23
C THR A 331 -13.09 -7.50 -12.59
N SER A 332 -13.34 -6.33 -12.02
CA SER A 332 -12.56 -5.12 -12.30
C SER A 332 -11.07 -5.27 -11.98
N SER A 333 -10.22 -4.45 -12.60
CA SER A 333 -8.78 -4.41 -12.33
C SER A 333 -8.36 -3.07 -11.74
N GLY A 334 -7.60 -3.10 -10.65
CA GLY A 334 -6.97 -1.92 -10.06
C GLY A 334 -5.84 -1.34 -10.91
N GLY A 335 -5.34 -2.09 -11.90
CA GLY A 335 -4.17 -1.70 -12.70
C GLY A 335 -3.00 -1.33 -11.79
N THR A 336 -2.37 -0.18 -12.05
CA THR A 336 -1.36 0.44 -11.17
C THR A 336 -1.86 1.77 -10.60
N ALA A 337 -3.17 1.95 -10.49
CA ALA A 337 -3.76 3.17 -10.00
C ALA A 337 -3.35 3.47 -8.55
N THR A 338 -3.42 4.75 -8.18
CA THR A 338 -3.23 5.21 -6.81
C THR A 338 -4.53 5.79 -6.27
N VAL A 339 -4.98 5.30 -5.11
CA VAL A 339 -6.15 5.80 -4.41
C VAL A 339 -5.72 6.47 -3.11
N ASN A 340 -5.94 7.78 -3.01
CA ASN A 340 -5.72 8.58 -1.81
C ASN A 340 -7.09 8.90 -1.19
N SER A 341 -7.48 8.16 -0.15
CA SER A 341 -8.75 8.36 0.54
C SER A 341 -8.55 9.14 1.83
N VAL A 342 -9.12 10.33 1.91
CA VAL A 342 -9.21 11.16 3.11
C VAL A 342 -10.68 11.19 3.53
N GLY A 343 -11.03 10.43 4.57
CA GLY A 343 -12.43 10.09 4.79
C GLY A 343 -12.98 9.10 3.74
N GLY A 344 -14.25 8.74 3.89
CA GLY A 344 -14.98 7.98 2.89
C GLY A 344 -14.62 6.48 2.84
N LEU A 345 -14.88 5.87 1.69
CA LEU A 345 -14.88 4.41 1.52
C LEU A 345 -14.07 3.98 0.29
N VAL A 346 -13.16 3.04 0.46
CA VAL A 346 -12.63 2.20 -0.63
C VAL A 346 -13.22 0.80 -0.45
N ARG A 347 -14.02 0.32 -1.40
CA ARG A 347 -14.71 -0.97 -1.27
C ARG A 347 -14.34 -1.91 -2.42
N PHE A 348 -14.07 -3.16 -2.05
CA PHE A 348 -13.87 -4.26 -2.98
C PHE A 348 -15.04 -5.24 -2.89
N THR A 349 -15.62 -5.60 -4.03
CA THR A 349 -16.56 -6.71 -4.18
C THR A 349 -16.18 -7.57 -5.37
N GLY A 350 -16.60 -8.83 -5.37
CA GLY A 350 -16.19 -9.78 -6.42
C GLY A 350 -14.74 -10.25 -6.25
N ASN A 351 -14.08 -10.54 -7.38
CA ASN A 351 -12.80 -11.24 -7.45
C ASN A 351 -11.80 -10.58 -8.42
N GLY A 352 -11.93 -9.27 -8.62
CA GLY A 352 -11.03 -8.47 -9.45
C GLY A 352 -9.56 -8.49 -9.01
N ASP A 353 -8.65 -8.21 -9.94
CA ASP A 353 -7.21 -8.12 -9.67
C ASP A 353 -6.81 -6.71 -9.20
N MET A 354 -6.39 -6.61 -7.94
CA MET A 354 -5.95 -5.37 -7.31
C MET A 354 -4.44 -5.35 -7.02
N SER A 355 -3.68 -6.33 -7.54
CA SER A 355 -2.29 -6.57 -7.15
C SER A 355 -1.32 -5.43 -7.48
N GLY A 356 -1.65 -4.57 -8.45
CA GLY A 356 -0.89 -3.35 -8.73
C GLY A 356 -1.45 -2.07 -8.08
N LEU A 357 -2.62 -2.14 -7.43
CA LEU A 357 -3.28 -0.98 -6.82
C LEU A 357 -2.54 -0.52 -5.57
N SER A 358 -2.30 0.79 -5.46
CA SER A 358 -1.80 1.43 -4.24
C SER A 358 -2.92 2.17 -3.53
N VAL A 359 -3.17 1.85 -2.25
CA VAL A 359 -4.21 2.49 -1.44
C VAL A 359 -3.58 3.20 -0.25
N ALA A 360 -3.74 4.52 -0.18
CA ALA A 360 -3.45 5.34 0.98
C ALA A 360 -4.77 5.73 1.67
N SER A 361 -5.11 5.04 2.75
CA SER A 361 -6.29 5.34 3.56
C SER A 361 -5.90 6.21 4.74
N SER A 362 -6.23 7.49 4.68
CA SER A 362 -5.93 8.48 5.72
C SER A 362 -7.02 8.51 6.81
N SER A 363 -6.90 9.40 7.79
CA SER A 363 -7.88 9.56 8.87
C SER A 363 -9.32 9.62 8.36
N GLY A 364 -10.22 8.85 8.99
CA GLY A 364 -11.63 8.71 8.61
C GLY A 364 -11.89 7.87 7.36
N GLY A 365 -10.87 7.51 6.58
CA GLY A 365 -11.00 6.61 5.44
C GLY A 365 -11.17 5.16 5.89
N THR A 366 -12.05 4.42 5.23
CA THR A 366 -12.26 2.99 5.51
C THR A 366 -12.05 2.18 4.24
N VAL A 367 -11.21 1.16 4.31
CA VAL A 367 -11.05 0.14 3.26
C VAL A 367 -11.88 -1.07 3.66
N VAL A 368 -12.81 -1.50 2.82
CA VAL A 368 -13.67 -2.67 3.08
C VAL A 368 -13.36 -3.78 2.10
N VAL A 369 -12.80 -4.86 2.62
CA VAL A 369 -12.46 -6.10 1.89
C VAL A 369 -13.55 -7.16 2.06
N ALA A 370 -14.34 -7.06 3.13
CA ALA A 370 -15.36 -8.04 3.52
C ALA A 370 -16.43 -8.34 2.45
N GLY A 371 -16.62 -7.47 1.45
CA GLY A 371 -17.56 -7.66 0.36
C GLY A 371 -17.01 -8.47 -0.83
N SER A 372 -15.73 -8.82 -0.83
CA SER A 372 -15.10 -9.64 -1.88
C SER A 372 -15.54 -11.10 -1.81
N THR A 373 -15.53 -11.79 -2.95
CA THR A 373 -15.83 -13.23 -3.05
C THR A 373 -14.57 -14.10 -3.03
N ALA A 374 -13.39 -13.48 -3.02
CA ALA A 374 -12.07 -14.12 -2.97
C ALA A 374 -11.08 -13.23 -2.19
N PRO A 375 -9.92 -13.76 -1.75
CA PRO A 375 -8.85 -12.93 -1.19
C PRO A 375 -8.49 -11.74 -2.07
N VAL A 376 -8.33 -10.56 -1.47
CA VAL A 376 -7.90 -9.35 -2.19
C VAL A 376 -6.40 -9.18 -2.02
N SER A 377 -5.69 -8.94 -3.12
CA SER A 377 -4.26 -8.61 -3.09
C SER A 377 -4.07 -7.15 -3.49
N LEU A 378 -3.47 -6.33 -2.64
CA LEU A 378 -3.09 -4.95 -2.96
C LEU A 378 -1.60 -4.84 -3.23
N GLY A 379 -1.25 -3.95 -4.15
CA GLY A 379 0.14 -3.58 -4.42
C GLY A 379 0.81 -2.95 -3.21
N SER A 380 0.15 -1.95 -2.61
CA SER A 380 0.59 -1.27 -1.40
C SER A 380 -0.60 -0.77 -0.58
N LEU A 381 -0.44 -0.76 0.75
CA LEU A 381 -1.39 -0.19 1.72
C LEU A 381 -0.64 0.76 2.65
N SER A 382 -1.15 1.97 2.85
CA SER A 382 -0.57 2.97 3.76
C SER A 382 -1.63 3.88 4.39
N GLY A 383 -1.21 4.66 5.39
CA GLY A 383 -2.03 5.70 6.03
C GLY A 383 -2.55 5.32 7.42
N SER A 384 -3.50 6.09 7.94
CA SER A 384 -4.00 6.02 9.32
C SER A 384 -5.50 5.69 9.44
N GLY A 385 -6.14 5.32 8.33
CA GLY A 385 -7.57 4.98 8.27
C GLY A 385 -7.89 3.61 8.88
N SER A 386 -9.03 3.03 8.52
CA SER A 386 -9.42 1.68 8.95
C SER A 386 -9.41 0.70 7.79
N VAL A 387 -9.20 -0.58 8.07
CA VAL A 387 -9.42 -1.71 7.16
C VAL A 387 -10.36 -2.71 7.82
N VAL A 388 -11.40 -3.11 7.10
CA VAL A 388 -12.41 -4.07 7.57
C VAL A 388 -12.38 -5.32 6.67
N LEU A 389 -11.99 -6.46 7.25
CA LEU A 389 -11.71 -7.71 6.53
C LEU A 389 -12.92 -8.65 6.44
N GLY A 390 -13.81 -8.65 7.43
CA GLY A 390 -14.81 -9.70 7.58
C GLY A 390 -14.13 -11.06 7.75
N SER A 391 -14.49 -12.02 6.90
CA SER A 391 -13.86 -13.35 6.81
C SER A 391 -12.73 -13.45 5.77
N GLN A 392 -12.41 -12.34 5.09
CA GLN A 392 -11.54 -12.37 3.92
C GLN A 392 -10.06 -12.22 4.28
N GLN A 393 -9.19 -12.73 3.40
CA GLN A 393 -7.77 -12.43 3.45
C GLN A 393 -7.46 -11.17 2.62
N LEU A 394 -6.70 -10.26 3.22
CA LEU A 394 -6.03 -9.16 2.54
C LEU A 394 -4.54 -9.49 2.39
N THR A 395 -4.04 -9.56 1.16
CA THR A 395 -2.63 -9.71 0.84
C THR A 395 -2.05 -8.35 0.45
N VAL A 396 -0.87 -7.97 0.95
CA VAL A 396 -0.26 -6.66 0.70
C VAL A 396 1.23 -6.78 0.39
N GLY A 397 1.73 -5.89 -0.48
CA GLY A 397 3.16 -5.76 -0.79
C GLY A 397 3.57 -6.30 -2.17
N ALA A 398 2.61 -6.59 -3.06
CA ALA A 398 2.90 -7.12 -4.39
C ALA A 398 3.77 -6.17 -5.26
N LEU A 399 3.81 -4.87 -4.95
CA LEU A 399 4.70 -3.91 -5.61
C LEU A 399 6.13 -3.87 -5.08
N ASN A 400 6.49 -4.69 -4.08
CA ASN A 400 7.82 -4.70 -3.46
C ASN A 400 8.24 -3.36 -2.81
N GLN A 401 7.28 -2.46 -2.55
CA GLN A 401 7.52 -1.17 -1.91
C GLN A 401 7.38 -1.26 -0.40
N SER A 402 8.09 -0.40 0.32
CA SER A 402 7.89 -0.24 1.76
C SER A 402 6.74 0.74 2.04
N SER A 403 5.93 0.45 3.05
CA SER A 403 4.80 1.29 3.45
C SER A 403 4.57 1.24 4.97
N THR A 404 3.88 2.26 5.49
CA THR A 404 3.44 2.30 6.90
C THR A 404 1.93 2.43 6.96
N PHE A 405 1.30 1.55 7.72
CA PHE A 405 -0.12 1.64 8.05
C PHE A 405 -0.27 1.77 9.58
N SER A 406 -0.71 2.94 10.01
CA SER A 406 -0.91 3.29 11.42
C SER A 406 -2.35 3.13 11.89
N GLY A 407 -3.24 2.79 10.97
CA GLY A 407 -4.64 2.52 11.20
C GLY A 407 -4.94 1.19 11.87
N VAL A 408 -6.22 0.94 12.13
CA VAL A 408 -6.71 -0.34 12.66
C VAL A 408 -7.15 -1.24 11.50
N ILE A 409 -6.69 -2.49 11.52
CA ILE A 409 -7.21 -3.58 10.70
C ILE A 409 -8.08 -4.45 11.62
N SER A 410 -9.34 -4.63 11.25
CA SER A 410 -10.33 -5.37 12.04
C SER A 410 -11.11 -6.36 11.18
N ASP A 411 -11.72 -7.34 11.83
CA ASP A 411 -12.71 -8.21 11.19
C ASP A 411 -14.01 -7.44 10.94
N THR A 412 -14.54 -6.84 12.00
CA THR A 412 -15.83 -6.16 11.99
C THR A 412 -15.65 -4.66 11.75
N GLY A 413 -16.70 -4.02 11.27
CA GLY A 413 -16.71 -2.60 11.00
C GLY A 413 -18.14 -2.06 10.96
N PRO A 414 -18.32 -0.77 11.28
CA PRO A 414 -19.63 -0.15 11.26
C PRO A 414 -20.18 -0.08 9.83
N GLN A 415 -21.49 0.14 9.73
CA GLN A 415 -22.11 0.63 8.50
C GLN A 415 -21.42 1.94 8.10
N VAL A 416 -21.02 2.05 6.83
CA VAL A 416 -20.53 3.31 6.27
C VAL A 416 -21.69 3.95 5.52
N SER A 417 -22.07 5.16 5.91
CA SER A 417 -23.21 5.88 5.36
C SER A 417 -22.81 7.19 4.69
N ASP A 418 -23.73 7.74 3.91
CA ASP A 418 -23.63 9.09 3.38
C ASP A 418 -23.98 10.19 4.41
N LYS A 419 -23.90 11.49 4.03
CA LYS A 419 -24.16 12.61 4.96
C LYS A 419 -25.61 12.71 5.45
N ASN A 420 -26.53 11.94 4.88
CA ASN A 420 -27.95 11.84 5.23
C ASN A 420 -28.26 10.47 5.84
N GLY A 421 -27.25 9.64 6.11
CA GLY A 421 -27.39 8.37 6.78
C GLY A 421 -27.64 7.17 5.85
N ASN A 422 -27.80 7.34 4.54
CA ASN A 422 -28.04 6.17 3.66
C ASN A 422 -26.79 5.29 3.58
N PRO A 423 -26.93 3.96 3.73
CA PRO A 423 -25.79 3.06 3.76
C PRO A 423 -25.12 2.90 2.39
N TYR A 424 -23.79 3.02 2.35
CA TYR A 424 -22.93 2.61 1.23
C TYR A 424 -22.45 1.17 1.34
N SER A 425 -22.34 0.69 2.57
CA SER A 425 -22.04 -0.69 2.92
C SER A 425 -22.81 -1.01 4.19
N ALA A 426 -23.26 -2.26 4.32
CA ALA A 426 -23.80 -2.75 5.59
C ALA A 426 -22.70 -2.78 6.66
N ALA A 427 -23.12 -2.90 7.93
CA ALA A 427 -22.19 -3.26 9.00
C ALA A 427 -21.59 -4.64 8.71
N VAL A 428 -20.28 -4.78 8.95
CA VAL A 428 -19.57 -6.05 8.81
C VAL A 428 -19.48 -6.70 10.17
N THR A 429 -20.10 -7.88 10.32
CA THR A 429 -20.11 -8.66 11.57
C THR A 429 -19.36 -9.98 11.44
N ALA A 430 -19.00 -10.39 10.23
CA ALA A 430 -18.20 -11.59 10.00
C ALA A 430 -16.80 -11.47 10.61
N THR A 431 -16.23 -12.60 11.02
CA THR A 431 -14.91 -12.71 11.63
C THR A 431 -14.04 -13.72 10.89
N GLY A 432 -12.76 -13.80 11.28
CA GLY A 432 -11.78 -14.70 10.70
C GLY A 432 -10.93 -14.08 9.60
N GLY A 433 -10.93 -12.75 9.49
CA GLY A 433 -10.15 -11.99 8.53
C GLY A 433 -8.64 -12.20 8.73
N LYS A 434 -7.91 -12.30 7.61
CA LYS A 434 -6.48 -12.61 7.59
C LYS A 434 -5.68 -11.50 6.93
N LEU A 435 -4.46 -11.29 7.41
CA LEU A 435 -3.48 -10.43 6.74
C LEU A 435 -2.33 -11.29 6.21
N ALA A 436 -1.94 -11.09 4.95
CA ALA A 436 -0.76 -11.70 4.35
C ALA A 436 0.20 -10.64 3.80
N LYS A 437 1.46 -10.69 4.21
CA LYS A 437 2.54 -9.84 3.69
C LYS A 437 3.35 -10.61 2.65
N VAL A 438 3.50 -10.03 1.46
CA VAL A 438 4.29 -10.57 0.33
C VAL A 438 5.24 -9.51 -0.23
N GLY A 439 6.09 -9.91 -1.18
CA GLY A 439 7.06 -9.02 -1.84
C GLY A 439 8.19 -8.56 -0.91
N THR A 440 9.23 -7.94 -1.47
CA THR A 440 10.50 -7.67 -0.77
C THR A 440 10.47 -6.43 0.15
N GLY A 441 9.51 -5.53 -0.03
CA GLY A 441 9.38 -4.31 0.77
C GLY A 441 9.04 -4.54 2.25
N THR A 442 9.16 -3.50 3.06
CA THR A 442 8.78 -3.50 4.50
C THR A 442 7.38 -2.94 4.68
N LEU A 443 6.47 -3.71 5.30
CA LEU A 443 5.22 -3.17 5.83
C LEU A 443 5.40 -2.89 7.32
N THR A 444 5.23 -1.64 7.74
CA THR A 444 5.21 -1.28 9.16
C THR A 444 3.78 -1.12 9.64
N LEU A 445 3.38 -1.89 10.66
CA LEU A 445 2.08 -1.75 11.32
C LEU A 445 2.27 -1.13 12.69
N THR A 446 1.59 -0.01 12.96
CA THR A 446 1.66 0.66 14.27
C THR A 446 0.31 0.71 15.00
N GLY A 447 -0.80 0.46 14.31
CA GLY A 447 -2.13 0.45 14.92
C GLY A 447 -2.43 -0.84 15.68
N ALA A 448 -3.33 -0.75 16.67
CA ALA A 448 -3.81 -1.89 17.44
C ALA A 448 -4.86 -2.67 16.62
N ASN A 449 -4.45 -3.78 16.02
CA ASN A 449 -5.27 -4.56 15.10
C ASN A 449 -6.11 -5.62 15.86
N THR A 450 -7.28 -5.95 15.33
CA THR A 450 -8.25 -6.83 16.01
C THR A 450 -8.75 -8.00 15.16
N TYR A 451 -8.27 -8.15 13.93
CA TYR A 451 -8.63 -9.30 13.08
C TYR A 451 -8.22 -10.64 13.70
N THR A 452 -9.03 -11.68 13.50
CA THR A 452 -8.92 -12.94 14.25
C THR A 452 -8.38 -14.12 13.42
N GLY A 453 -8.28 -13.99 12.10
CA GLY A 453 -7.82 -15.07 11.21
C GLY A 453 -6.30 -15.30 11.22
N GLY A 454 -5.52 -14.36 11.78
CA GLY A 454 -4.07 -14.46 11.90
C GLY A 454 -3.29 -13.69 10.82
N THR A 455 -1.97 -13.70 10.98
CA THR A 455 -1.03 -12.98 10.11
C THR A 455 -0.07 -13.94 9.44
N ALA A 456 0.08 -13.85 8.12
CA ALA A 456 1.07 -14.58 7.33
C ALA A 456 2.15 -13.64 6.79
N ILE A 457 3.42 -14.03 6.88
CA ILE A 457 4.57 -13.31 6.33
C ILE A 457 5.26 -14.23 5.33
N ASN A 458 4.88 -14.08 4.07
CA ASN A 458 5.33 -14.93 2.96
C ASN A 458 6.45 -14.27 2.14
N GLY A 459 6.91 -13.09 2.54
CA GLY A 459 8.02 -12.39 1.90
C GLY A 459 8.29 -10.99 2.47
N GLY A 460 9.53 -10.53 2.31
CA GLY A 460 9.98 -9.22 2.79
C GLY A 460 9.90 -9.10 4.31
N VAL A 461 9.63 -7.89 4.80
CA VAL A 461 9.60 -7.59 6.23
C VAL A 461 8.21 -7.12 6.66
N LEU A 462 7.70 -7.66 7.76
CA LEU A 462 6.63 -7.08 8.56
C LEU A 462 7.25 -6.52 9.85
N GLN A 463 7.19 -5.20 10.02
CA GLN A 463 7.74 -4.52 11.20
C GLN A 463 6.61 -4.11 12.16
N VAL A 464 6.77 -4.47 13.44
CA VAL A 464 5.77 -4.23 14.50
C VAL A 464 6.42 -3.82 15.82
N GLY A 465 5.69 -3.05 16.63
CA GLY A 465 6.13 -2.60 17.95
C GLY A 465 5.38 -3.22 19.13
N ALA A 466 4.23 -3.84 18.89
CA ALA A 466 3.41 -4.49 19.90
C ALA A 466 2.74 -5.74 19.34
N ASP A 467 2.41 -6.71 20.21
CA ASP A 467 1.78 -7.96 19.79
C ASP A 467 0.42 -7.74 19.10
N ASN A 468 -0.36 -6.75 19.56
CA ASN A 468 -1.64 -6.41 18.95
C ASN A 468 -1.50 -5.75 17.56
N ASN A 469 -0.30 -5.37 17.11
CA ASN A 469 -0.10 -5.01 15.70
C ASN A 469 -0.28 -6.22 14.76
N LEU A 470 -0.24 -7.46 15.28
CA LEU A 470 -0.40 -8.71 14.51
C LEU A 470 -1.85 -9.24 14.52
N GLY A 471 -2.82 -8.47 15.02
CA GLY A 471 -4.23 -8.87 15.15
C GLY A 471 -4.57 -9.31 16.58
N ALA A 472 -5.69 -10.02 16.75
CA ALA A 472 -6.11 -10.53 18.06
C ALA A 472 -5.09 -11.53 18.65
N ALA A 473 -4.77 -11.46 19.95
CA ALA A 473 -3.72 -12.28 20.57
C ALA A 473 -3.90 -13.81 20.43
N ALA A 474 -5.14 -14.28 20.26
CA ALA A 474 -5.45 -15.69 20.05
C ALA A 474 -5.21 -16.18 18.61
N SER A 475 -4.92 -15.27 17.66
CA SER A 475 -4.72 -15.61 16.26
C SER A 475 -3.28 -16.03 15.96
N GLY A 476 -3.12 -16.97 15.02
CA GLY A 476 -1.81 -17.53 14.67
C GLY A 476 -0.92 -16.59 13.85
N LEU A 477 0.38 -16.89 13.86
CA LEU A 477 1.39 -16.27 13.02
C LEU A 477 2.00 -17.33 12.10
N ALA A 478 2.05 -17.08 10.80
CA ALA A 478 2.70 -17.95 9.83
C ALA A 478 3.87 -17.22 9.15
N LEU A 479 5.02 -17.87 9.01
CA LEU A 479 6.16 -17.37 8.25
C LEU A 479 6.58 -18.42 7.22
N ALA A 480 6.64 -18.02 5.96
CA ALA A 480 7.05 -18.87 4.85
C ALA A 480 7.90 -18.06 3.86
N GLY A 481 9.15 -17.76 4.24
CA GLY A 481 10.08 -16.91 3.49
C GLY A 481 10.11 -15.44 3.93
N GLY A 482 9.37 -15.07 4.97
CA GLY A 482 9.25 -13.70 5.47
C GLY A 482 10.06 -13.41 6.74
N THR A 483 10.20 -12.12 7.05
CA THR A 483 10.81 -11.62 8.29
C THR A 483 9.79 -10.89 9.17
N LEU A 484 9.67 -11.29 10.43
CA LEU A 484 9.07 -10.47 11.48
C LEU A 484 10.18 -9.63 12.12
N ARG A 485 10.08 -8.29 12.04
CA ARG A 485 11.02 -7.36 12.66
C ARG A 485 10.38 -6.64 13.83
N TYR A 486 11.09 -6.59 14.95
CA TYR A 486 10.65 -5.90 16.16
C TYR A 486 11.18 -4.46 16.17
N SER A 487 10.32 -3.44 16.15
CA SER A 487 10.74 -2.06 16.41
C SER A 487 10.90 -1.77 17.91
N THR A 488 10.18 -2.52 18.74
CA THR A 488 10.24 -2.52 20.20
C THR A 488 10.05 -3.94 20.71
N GLY A 489 10.64 -4.27 21.85
CA GLY A 489 10.55 -5.61 22.46
C GLY A 489 9.18 -5.89 23.08
N PHE A 490 8.62 -7.09 22.85
CA PHE A 490 7.39 -7.57 23.48
C PHE A 490 7.33 -9.11 23.54
N SER A 491 6.36 -9.63 24.28
CA SER A 491 6.07 -11.07 24.37
C SER A 491 4.83 -11.44 23.54
N SER A 492 4.87 -12.60 22.89
CA SER A 492 3.76 -13.15 22.11
C SER A 492 3.49 -14.61 22.45
N ALA A 493 2.23 -14.94 22.73
CA ALA A 493 1.76 -16.30 23.00
C ALA A 493 1.16 -17.00 21.76
N ARG A 494 1.26 -16.37 20.59
CA ARG A 494 0.68 -16.87 19.34
C ARG A 494 1.34 -18.19 18.93
N ALA A 495 0.54 -19.14 18.47
CA ALA A 495 1.08 -20.30 17.76
C ALA A 495 1.76 -19.85 16.46
N ILE A 496 2.94 -20.41 16.18
CA ILE A 496 3.79 -20.03 15.06
C ILE A 496 3.89 -21.21 14.10
N ALA A 497 3.51 -21.00 12.84
CA ALA A 497 3.69 -21.95 11.76
C ALA A 497 4.88 -21.52 10.88
N LEU A 498 5.92 -22.34 10.83
CA LEU A 498 7.10 -22.17 9.98
C LEU A 498 6.92 -23.04 8.74
N GLY A 499 6.75 -22.39 7.59
CA GLY A 499 6.53 -23.02 6.29
C GLY A 499 7.78 -23.04 5.41
N ALA A 500 7.59 -23.36 4.14
CA ALA A 500 8.66 -23.34 3.15
C ALA A 500 9.34 -21.97 3.07
N GLY A 501 10.67 -21.94 2.94
CA GLY A 501 11.46 -20.71 2.93
C GLY A 501 11.84 -20.17 4.32
N ASP A 502 11.51 -20.91 5.38
CA ASP A 502 11.82 -20.60 6.79
C ASP A 502 11.16 -19.31 7.30
N GLY A 503 11.22 -19.09 8.61
CA GLY A 503 10.78 -17.84 9.25
C GLY A 503 11.95 -17.10 9.86
N THR A 504 12.10 -15.82 9.53
CA THR A 504 13.12 -14.96 10.14
C THR A 504 12.51 -14.07 11.23
N PHE A 505 13.15 -14.06 12.39
CA PHE A 505 12.85 -13.16 13.51
C PHE A 505 14.01 -12.20 13.69
N ASP A 506 13.83 -10.96 13.23
CA ASP A 506 14.81 -9.89 13.35
C ASP A 506 14.51 -9.04 14.58
N THR A 507 15.26 -9.27 15.65
CA THR A 507 15.05 -8.54 16.91
C THR A 507 15.46 -7.08 16.83
N ASN A 508 16.25 -6.68 15.83
CA ASN A 508 16.66 -5.29 15.61
C ASN A 508 17.18 -4.59 16.89
N GLY A 509 17.94 -5.32 17.71
CA GLY A 509 18.49 -4.82 18.98
C GLY A 509 17.57 -4.95 20.21
N ASN A 510 16.32 -5.38 20.04
CA ASN A 510 15.36 -5.53 21.13
C ASN A 510 15.37 -6.93 21.77
N THR A 511 14.73 -7.05 22.93
CA THR A 511 14.40 -8.36 23.53
C THR A 511 12.95 -8.71 23.22
N ALA A 512 12.70 -9.83 22.55
CA ALA A 512 11.36 -10.34 22.26
C ALA A 512 11.20 -11.76 22.82
N THR A 513 9.98 -12.11 23.24
CA THR A 513 9.66 -13.46 23.75
C THR A 513 8.57 -14.11 22.92
N LEU A 514 8.78 -15.36 22.51
CA LEU A 514 7.81 -16.22 21.85
C LEU A 514 7.47 -17.37 22.81
N SER A 515 6.31 -17.28 23.46
CA SER A 515 5.82 -18.32 24.38
C SER A 515 4.86 -19.30 23.73
N GLY A 516 4.32 -18.98 22.56
CA GLY A 516 3.56 -19.93 21.75
C GLY A 516 4.46 -20.97 21.09
N VAL A 517 3.88 -22.11 20.73
CA VAL A 517 4.59 -23.21 20.06
C VAL A 517 4.90 -22.83 18.62
N ALA A 518 6.17 -22.93 18.24
CA ALA A 518 6.62 -22.95 16.85
C ALA A 518 6.63 -24.38 16.29
N SER A 519 6.02 -24.55 15.13
CA SER A 519 5.76 -25.84 14.50
C SER A 519 5.89 -25.74 12.97
N GLY A 520 5.94 -26.87 12.28
CA GLY A 520 6.00 -26.94 10.81
C GLY A 520 7.33 -27.46 10.26
N THR A 521 7.42 -27.52 8.93
CA THR A 521 8.60 -28.07 8.24
C THR A 521 9.69 -27.03 7.98
N GLY A 522 9.36 -25.74 8.09
CA GLY A 522 10.31 -24.64 7.96
C GLY A 522 11.22 -24.47 9.17
N GLY A 523 12.34 -23.80 8.95
CA GLY A 523 13.32 -23.43 9.96
C GLY A 523 13.04 -22.11 10.65
N LEU A 524 13.79 -21.86 11.74
CA LEU A 524 13.79 -20.61 12.49
C LEU A 524 15.13 -19.90 12.28
N ALA A 525 15.12 -18.72 11.69
CA ALA A 525 16.28 -17.85 11.60
C ALA A 525 16.19 -16.72 12.63
N LYS A 526 17.16 -16.64 13.54
CA LYS A 526 17.32 -15.54 14.49
C LYS A 526 18.30 -14.52 13.90
N ALA A 527 17.80 -13.31 13.66
CA ALA A 527 18.55 -12.15 13.19
C ALA A 527 18.46 -10.96 14.16
N GLY A 528 19.22 -9.91 13.90
CA GLY A 528 19.29 -8.69 14.72
C GLY A 528 20.11 -8.87 16.00
N ALA A 529 20.71 -7.77 16.49
CA ALA A 529 21.66 -7.82 17.62
C ALA A 529 21.03 -8.14 18.98
N GLY A 530 19.70 -8.09 19.10
CA GLY A 530 18.98 -8.30 20.36
C GLY A 530 18.73 -9.78 20.69
N THR A 531 17.91 -10.02 21.71
CA THR A 531 17.60 -11.36 22.23
C THR A 531 16.22 -11.85 21.81
N LEU A 532 16.12 -13.04 21.24
CA LEU A 532 14.86 -13.75 21.05
C LEU A 532 14.77 -14.86 22.08
N ILE A 533 13.81 -14.78 22.98
CA ILE A 533 13.53 -15.81 23.98
C ILE A 533 12.43 -16.71 23.42
N VAL A 534 12.65 -18.02 23.37
CA VAL A 534 11.62 -19.01 23.03
C VAL A 534 11.28 -19.81 24.28
N SER A 535 9.99 -19.97 24.60
CA SER A 535 9.54 -20.75 25.77
C SER A 535 8.43 -21.76 25.46
N GLY A 536 7.87 -21.75 24.24
CA GLY A 536 6.96 -22.80 23.78
C GLY A 536 7.66 -24.15 23.62
N ALA A 537 6.90 -25.25 23.67
CA ALA A 537 7.38 -26.59 23.35
C ALA A 537 7.51 -26.76 21.82
N ASN A 538 8.56 -26.16 21.26
CA ASN A 538 8.71 -26.06 19.81
C ASN A 538 9.01 -27.42 19.16
N ASN A 539 8.36 -27.70 18.03
CA ASN A 539 8.44 -28.99 17.34
C ASN A 539 8.60 -28.86 15.81
N TYR A 540 9.04 -27.70 15.32
CA TYR A 540 9.41 -27.54 13.92
C TYR A 540 10.62 -28.40 13.55
N THR A 541 10.68 -28.87 12.30
CA THR A 541 11.72 -29.80 11.84
C THR A 541 12.79 -29.16 10.96
N GLY A 542 12.54 -27.95 10.43
CA GLY A 542 13.55 -27.20 9.70
C GLY A 542 14.67 -26.67 10.61
N ALA A 543 15.78 -26.27 10.01
CA ALA A 543 16.97 -25.87 10.76
C ALA A 543 16.77 -24.59 11.59
N THR A 544 17.45 -24.51 12.72
CA THR A 544 17.56 -23.28 13.53
C THR A 544 18.88 -22.60 13.17
N ASN A 545 18.83 -21.37 12.67
CA ASN A 545 20.02 -20.57 12.37
C ASN A 545 20.08 -19.34 13.28
N VAL A 546 21.09 -19.28 14.16
CA VAL A 546 21.38 -18.10 14.97
C VAL A 546 22.44 -17.27 14.25
N ALA A 547 21.98 -16.38 13.38
CA ALA A 547 22.85 -15.60 12.52
C ALA A 547 23.55 -14.47 13.28
N GLN A 548 22.83 -13.77 14.18
CA GLN A 548 23.34 -12.70 15.03
C GLN A 548 22.51 -12.53 16.30
N GLY A 549 23.12 -11.91 17.32
CA GLY A 549 22.48 -11.69 18.62
C GLY A 549 22.22 -13.01 19.35
N THR A 550 21.22 -13.03 20.24
CA THR A 550 20.99 -14.18 21.13
C THR A 550 19.67 -14.89 20.86
N LEU A 551 19.71 -16.21 20.59
CA LEU A 551 18.56 -17.10 20.75
C LEU A 551 18.64 -17.72 22.15
N ARG A 552 17.67 -17.42 23.00
CA ARG A 552 17.68 -17.81 24.41
C ARG A 552 16.51 -18.73 24.75
N ALA A 553 16.76 -19.78 25.53
CA ALA A 553 15.71 -20.62 26.08
C ALA A 553 15.00 -19.89 27.24
N GLY A 554 13.68 -19.97 27.27
CA GLY A 554 12.83 -19.48 28.36
C GLY A 554 12.22 -20.60 29.22
N ALA A 555 12.39 -21.85 28.83
CA ALA A 555 11.90 -23.03 29.54
C ALA A 555 12.72 -24.27 29.17
N VAL A 556 12.58 -25.36 29.92
CA VAL A 556 13.19 -26.67 29.60
C VAL A 556 12.65 -27.20 28.27
N ASN A 557 13.52 -27.76 27.43
CA ASN A 557 13.19 -28.38 26.14
C ASN A 557 12.34 -27.48 25.22
N THR A 558 12.67 -26.20 25.16
CA THR A 558 12.03 -25.25 24.24
C THR A 558 12.73 -25.20 22.89
N PHE A 559 14.04 -25.47 22.81
CA PHE A 559 14.68 -25.68 21.52
C PHE A 559 14.12 -26.96 20.89
N SER A 560 13.85 -26.91 19.57
CA SER A 560 13.27 -28.07 18.89
C SER A 560 14.29 -29.21 18.84
N ALA A 561 13.97 -30.33 19.50
CA ALA A 561 14.78 -31.54 19.50
C ALA A 561 14.93 -32.18 18.10
N ALA A 562 14.03 -31.84 17.17
CA ALA A 562 14.06 -32.28 15.78
C ALA A 562 14.87 -31.35 14.87
N SER A 563 15.28 -30.17 15.35
CA SER A 563 15.97 -29.16 14.54
C SER A 563 17.49 -29.25 14.66
N ALA A 564 18.17 -29.21 13.50
CA ALA A 564 19.59 -28.96 13.41
C ALA A 564 19.89 -27.49 13.70
N HIS A 565 20.79 -27.22 14.64
CA HIS A 565 21.14 -25.85 15.04
C HIS A 565 22.47 -25.42 14.43
N THR A 566 22.52 -24.20 13.90
CA THR A 566 23.75 -23.52 13.50
C THR A 566 23.87 -22.22 14.28
N VAL A 567 25.02 -22.01 14.91
CA VAL A 567 25.36 -20.76 15.59
C VAL A 567 26.49 -20.12 14.81
N ALA A 568 26.17 -19.04 14.09
CA ALA A 568 27.16 -18.32 13.30
C ALA A 568 28.11 -17.50 14.20
N SER A 569 29.23 -17.05 13.65
CA SER A 569 30.10 -16.09 14.34
C SER A 569 29.32 -14.82 14.68
N GLY A 570 29.39 -14.37 15.94
CA GLY A 570 28.57 -13.26 16.45
C GLY A 570 27.15 -13.66 16.89
N GLY A 571 26.74 -14.90 16.68
CA GLY A 571 25.51 -15.49 17.24
C GLY A 571 25.75 -16.13 18.62
N ILE A 572 24.73 -16.11 19.46
CA ILE A 572 24.72 -16.72 20.78
C ILE A 572 23.50 -17.65 20.92
N LEU A 573 23.73 -18.93 21.18
CA LEU A 573 22.70 -19.86 21.64
C LEU A 573 22.81 -19.97 23.16
N ASP A 574 21.84 -19.43 23.89
CA ASP A 574 21.84 -19.39 25.36
C ASP A 574 20.75 -20.31 25.92
N THR A 575 21.13 -21.37 26.65
CA THR A 575 20.14 -22.25 27.32
C THR A 575 19.61 -21.63 28.61
N ALA A 576 20.22 -20.54 29.10
CA ALA A 576 19.84 -19.86 30.34
C ALA A 576 19.81 -20.79 31.57
N GLY A 577 20.57 -21.88 31.58
CA GLY A 577 20.55 -22.88 32.63
C GLY A 577 19.40 -23.89 32.55
N PHE A 578 18.60 -23.87 31.50
CA PHE A 578 17.58 -24.90 31.26
C PHE A 578 18.15 -26.07 30.49
N ASN A 579 17.69 -27.28 30.82
CA ASN A 579 18.01 -28.46 30.03
C ASN A 579 17.38 -28.34 28.63
N GLN A 580 18.16 -28.55 27.59
CA GLN A 580 17.73 -28.49 26.19
C GLN A 580 18.16 -29.74 25.43
N THR A 581 17.45 -30.01 24.34
CA THR A 581 17.80 -31.06 23.38
C THR A 581 17.72 -30.50 21.96
N VAL A 582 18.69 -30.83 21.11
CA VAL A 582 18.74 -30.46 19.69
C VAL A 582 19.13 -31.66 18.82
N ALA A 583 18.79 -31.65 17.53
CA ALA A 583 19.08 -32.77 16.63
C ALA A 583 20.58 -32.84 16.28
N SER A 584 21.20 -31.70 16.03
CA SER A 584 22.65 -31.55 15.78
C SER A 584 23.05 -30.10 16.03
N LEU A 585 24.35 -29.83 16.14
CA LEU A 585 24.85 -28.49 16.44
C LEU A 585 26.15 -28.18 15.67
N ASN A 586 26.12 -27.12 14.88
CA ASN A 586 27.31 -26.50 14.27
C ASN A 586 27.60 -25.16 14.98
N ASN A 587 28.77 -25.06 15.61
CA ASN A 587 29.13 -23.94 16.49
C ASN A 587 30.31 -23.14 15.96
N SER A 588 30.04 -21.98 15.37
CA SER A 588 31.03 -20.94 15.03
C SER A 588 30.94 -19.71 15.94
N GLY A 589 29.93 -19.64 16.81
CA GLY A 589 29.66 -18.52 17.71
C GLY A 589 29.81 -18.91 19.17
N THR A 590 28.90 -18.47 20.03
CA THR A 590 28.90 -18.84 21.46
C THR A 590 27.69 -19.70 21.80
N VAL A 591 27.93 -20.87 22.38
CA VAL A 591 26.90 -21.68 23.02
C VAL A 591 27.07 -21.53 24.53
N SER A 592 26.05 -21.05 25.21
CA SER A 592 26.06 -20.73 26.64
C SER A 592 25.08 -21.61 27.39
N LEU A 593 25.56 -22.36 28.39
CA LEU A 593 24.69 -23.12 29.29
C LEU A 593 24.48 -22.43 30.64
N VAL A 594 25.20 -21.32 30.87
CA VAL A 594 25.27 -20.66 32.17
C VAL A 594 23.90 -20.22 32.68
N GLY A 595 23.46 -20.84 33.78
CA GLY A 595 22.28 -20.47 34.55
C GLY A 595 22.59 -19.74 35.85
N ALA A 596 21.58 -19.69 36.72
CA ALA A 596 21.71 -19.19 38.09
C ALA A 596 22.56 -20.12 38.99
N ALA A 597 22.61 -21.42 38.64
CA ALA A 597 23.46 -22.41 39.27
C ALA A 597 23.93 -23.42 38.20
N PRO A 598 25.09 -24.09 38.39
CA PRO A 598 25.56 -25.12 37.47
C PRO A 598 24.72 -26.39 37.53
N GLY A 599 24.75 -27.16 36.45
CA GLY A 599 24.15 -28.51 36.39
C GLY A 599 23.17 -28.70 35.25
N SER A 600 22.98 -27.69 34.41
CA SER A 600 22.13 -27.77 33.23
C SER A 600 22.79 -28.59 32.12
N THR A 601 21.99 -29.13 31.21
CA THR A 601 22.50 -29.92 30.08
C THR A 601 22.02 -29.40 28.74
N LEU A 602 22.91 -29.43 27.75
CA LEU A 602 22.55 -29.35 26.34
C LEU A 602 22.80 -30.72 25.71
N THR A 603 21.74 -31.43 25.34
CA THR A 603 21.82 -32.72 24.67
C THR A 603 21.80 -32.55 23.16
N VAL A 604 22.77 -33.13 22.46
CA VAL A 604 22.86 -33.14 21.00
C VAL A 604 22.70 -34.59 20.53
N ASN A 605 21.61 -34.90 19.83
CA ASN A 605 21.28 -36.28 19.39
C ASN A 605 22.04 -36.74 18.14
N GLY A 606 22.83 -35.86 17.55
CA GLY A 606 23.58 -36.10 16.32
C GLY A 606 24.96 -35.45 16.40
N ASN A 607 25.50 -35.03 15.26
CA ASN A 607 26.84 -34.47 15.23
C ASN A 607 26.93 -33.12 15.96
N TYR A 608 28.02 -32.94 16.69
CA TYR A 608 28.51 -31.65 17.18
C TYR A 608 29.73 -31.25 16.35
N VAL A 609 29.67 -30.10 15.67
CA VAL A 609 30.77 -29.60 14.85
C VAL A 609 31.22 -28.26 15.41
N GLY A 610 32.39 -28.22 16.02
CA GLY A 610 33.03 -26.98 16.44
C GLY A 610 33.79 -26.33 15.28
N ASN A 611 33.53 -25.06 15.01
CA ASN A 611 34.17 -24.28 13.96
C ASN A 611 34.83 -23.01 14.53
N GLY A 612 35.59 -23.17 15.62
CA GLY A 612 36.22 -22.06 16.34
C GLY A 612 35.28 -21.37 17.32
N GLY A 613 34.09 -21.93 17.55
CA GLY A 613 33.13 -21.41 18.51
C GLY A 613 33.54 -21.59 19.96
N VAL A 614 32.77 -20.96 20.85
CA VAL A 614 32.90 -21.02 22.30
C VAL A 614 31.77 -21.88 22.88
N LEU A 615 32.09 -22.70 23.87
CA LEU A 615 31.14 -23.36 24.75
C LEU A 615 31.34 -22.82 26.17
N ARG A 616 30.37 -22.07 26.69
CA ARG A 616 30.42 -21.46 28.01
C ARG A 616 29.62 -22.28 29.02
N LEU A 617 30.29 -22.78 30.06
CA LEU A 617 29.73 -23.66 31.08
C LEU A 617 29.85 -22.99 32.45
N GLY A 618 28.78 -23.03 33.24
CA GLY A 618 28.85 -22.75 34.67
C GLY A 618 29.41 -23.96 35.38
N THR A 619 30.39 -23.76 36.26
CA THR A 619 31.00 -24.85 37.04
C THR A 619 31.28 -24.35 38.45
N VAL A 620 31.08 -25.20 39.45
CA VAL A 620 31.65 -25.01 40.78
C VAL A 620 33.04 -25.63 40.76
N LEU A 621 34.12 -24.88 40.57
CA LEU A 621 35.48 -25.46 40.61
C LEU A 621 35.81 -25.92 42.04
N GLY A 622 35.71 -27.23 42.26
CA GLY A 622 35.94 -27.93 43.52
C GLY A 622 36.47 -29.35 43.26
N ASP A 623 36.00 -30.34 44.01
CA ASP A 623 36.40 -31.75 43.82
C ASP A 623 35.64 -32.39 42.64
N SER A 624 35.84 -33.69 42.38
CA SER A 624 35.21 -34.38 41.25
C SER A 624 33.69 -34.52 41.31
N SER A 625 33.07 -34.28 42.48
CA SER A 625 31.60 -34.26 42.63
C SER A 625 30.98 -32.91 42.26
N SER A 626 31.81 -31.92 41.92
CA SER A 626 31.38 -30.57 41.62
C SER A 626 30.29 -30.49 40.56
N ALA A 627 29.29 -29.65 40.82
CA ALA A 627 28.26 -29.34 39.85
C ALA A 627 28.86 -28.56 38.67
N SER A 628 28.54 -29.01 37.46
CA SER A 628 28.90 -28.34 36.22
C SER A 628 27.77 -28.49 35.22
N ASP A 629 27.56 -27.43 34.44
CA ASP A 629 26.84 -27.55 33.19
C ASP A 629 27.56 -28.54 32.27
N ARG A 630 26.80 -29.26 31.44
CA ARG A 630 27.33 -30.29 30.54
C ARG A 630 26.78 -30.21 29.13
N LEU A 631 27.68 -30.37 28.15
CA LEU A 631 27.29 -30.80 26.81
C LEU A 631 27.17 -32.34 26.83
N VAL A 632 26.03 -32.85 26.39
CA VAL A 632 25.78 -34.30 26.29
C VAL A 632 25.66 -34.67 24.81
N LEU A 633 26.56 -35.49 24.32
CA LEU A 633 26.54 -36.07 22.97
C LEU A 633 25.83 -37.42 23.06
N ASN A 634 24.66 -37.52 22.43
CA ASN A 634 23.78 -38.66 22.53
C ASN A 634 23.74 -39.41 21.18
N GLY A 635 24.79 -40.17 20.90
CA GLY A 635 25.13 -40.62 19.55
C GLY A 635 25.90 -39.56 18.75
N GLY A 636 26.18 -39.85 17.47
CA GLY A 636 26.89 -38.93 16.57
C GLY A 636 28.39 -38.78 16.88
N THR A 637 28.99 -37.71 16.34
CA THR A 637 30.42 -37.42 16.50
C THR A 637 30.65 -35.95 16.85
N ALA A 638 31.59 -35.68 17.78
CA ALA A 638 32.13 -34.34 18.00
C ALA A 638 33.41 -34.12 17.20
N THR A 639 33.42 -33.12 16.33
CA THR A 639 34.53 -32.84 15.41
C THR A 639 34.87 -31.35 15.35
N GLY A 640 35.97 -31.02 14.68
CA GLY A 640 36.43 -29.64 14.51
C GLY A 640 37.15 -29.12 15.75
N ASN A 641 36.87 -27.89 16.18
CA ASN A 641 37.42 -27.29 17.39
C ASN A 641 36.43 -26.35 18.09
N THR A 642 36.40 -26.38 19.43
CA THR A 642 35.60 -25.50 20.29
C THR A 642 36.43 -25.09 21.50
N SER A 643 36.39 -23.80 21.86
CA SER A 643 36.99 -23.30 23.08
C SER A 643 35.97 -23.36 24.23
N ILE A 644 36.26 -24.14 25.27
CA ILE A 644 35.47 -24.22 26.48
C ILE A 644 35.85 -23.05 27.40
N GLN A 645 34.87 -22.26 27.78
CA GLN A 645 35.00 -21.19 28.78
C GLN A 645 34.26 -21.57 30.05
N ILE A 646 34.98 -21.57 31.17
CA ILE A 646 34.39 -21.86 32.48
C ILE A 646 33.98 -20.56 33.15
N THR A 647 32.70 -20.46 33.51
CA THR A 647 32.18 -19.44 34.40
C THR A 647 32.14 -20.03 35.80
N GLN A 648 33.09 -19.62 36.64
CA GLN A 648 33.15 -20.10 38.02
C GLN A 648 31.96 -19.60 38.85
N GLN A 649 31.22 -20.51 39.48
CA GLN A 649 30.03 -20.20 40.30
C GLN A 649 30.18 -20.74 41.72
N GLY A 650 31.02 -20.09 42.53
CA GLY A 650 31.06 -20.27 43.99
C GLY A 650 31.98 -21.37 44.54
N GLY A 651 32.77 -22.05 43.71
CA GLY A 651 33.78 -23.01 44.19
C GLY A 651 35.05 -22.31 44.70
N LEU A 652 35.71 -22.93 45.68
CA LEU A 652 36.95 -22.44 46.30
C LEU A 652 38.21 -23.17 45.81
N GLY A 653 38.05 -24.14 44.90
CA GLY A 653 39.10 -25.07 44.50
C GLY A 653 39.25 -26.24 45.46
N ALA A 654 39.47 -27.43 44.90
CA ALA A 654 39.86 -28.63 45.62
C ALA A 654 40.58 -29.60 44.67
N GLN A 655 41.27 -30.60 45.23
CA GLN A 655 41.88 -31.66 44.44
C GLN A 655 40.79 -32.56 43.84
N THR A 656 40.80 -32.76 42.52
CA THR A 656 39.95 -33.76 41.87
C THR A 656 40.56 -35.15 42.04
N THR A 657 39.71 -36.15 42.28
CA THR A 657 40.05 -37.57 42.33
C THR A 657 39.31 -38.36 41.24
N GLY A 658 39.82 -39.52 40.84
CA GLY A 658 39.22 -40.29 39.72
C GLY A 658 39.22 -39.48 38.42
N ASP A 659 38.11 -39.52 37.68
CA ASP A 659 38.05 -38.93 36.33
C ASP A 659 38.09 -37.39 36.30
N GLY A 660 37.67 -36.73 37.38
CA GLY A 660 37.55 -35.27 37.47
C GLY A 660 36.13 -34.74 37.30
N ILE A 661 35.98 -33.44 37.10
CA ILE A 661 34.69 -32.77 36.89
C ILE A 661 34.28 -32.95 35.42
N ASN A 662 33.29 -33.81 35.15
CA ASN A 662 32.82 -34.05 33.79
C ASN A 662 32.18 -32.78 33.20
N LEU A 663 32.63 -32.35 32.01
CA LEU A 663 32.07 -31.24 31.23
C LEU A 663 31.34 -31.71 29.96
N ILE A 664 31.86 -32.75 29.32
CA ILE A 664 31.31 -33.31 28.09
C ILE A 664 31.05 -34.79 28.32
N THR A 665 29.80 -35.20 28.19
CA THR A 665 29.40 -36.62 28.25
C THR A 665 29.16 -37.13 26.83
N ALA A 666 29.86 -38.19 26.45
CA ALA A 666 29.57 -39.00 25.28
C ALA A 666 28.83 -40.27 25.71
N GLN A 667 27.63 -40.50 25.17
CA GLN A 667 26.80 -41.65 25.47
C GLN A 667 26.19 -42.24 24.20
N ASN A 668 25.64 -43.45 24.32
CA ASN A 668 24.93 -44.14 23.22
C ASN A 668 25.75 -44.22 21.91
N GLY A 669 27.06 -44.49 22.04
CA GLY A 669 27.96 -44.65 20.90
C GLY A 669 28.47 -43.34 20.29
N ALA A 670 28.27 -42.20 20.97
CA ALA A 670 28.92 -40.95 20.57
C ALA A 670 30.45 -41.06 20.64
N THR A 671 31.16 -40.43 19.70
CA THR A 671 32.63 -40.32 19.71
C THR A 671 33.08 -38.85 19.68
N THR A 672 34.29 -38.59 20.15
CA THR A 672 34.90 -37.26 20.20
C THR A 672 36.28 -37.28 19.55
N ALA A 673 36.53 -36.35 18.62
CA ALA A 673 37.87 -36.17 18.08
C ALA A 673 38.79 -35.53 19.13
N ALA A 674 40.07 -35.92 19.16
CA ALA A 674 41.06 -35.44 20.14
C ALA A 674 41.23 -33.90 20.19
N ASN A 675 40.89 -33.18 19.11
CA ASN A 675 40.98 -31.72 19.05
C ASN A 675 39.61 -31.01 19.08
N ALA A 676 38.52 -31.75 19.33
CA ALA A 676 37.17 -31.23 19.31
C ALA A 676 36.96 -30.11 20.35
N PHE A 677 37.66 -30.21 21.50
CA PHE A 677 37.54 -29.26 22.60
C PHE A 677 38.91 -28.83 23.12
N THR A 678 39.01 -27.56 23.51
CA THR A 678 40.17 -26.98 24.19
C THR A 678 39.69 -26.10 25.33
N LEU A 679 40.45 -25.98 26.41
CA LEU A 679 40.12 -25.04 27.49
C LEU A 679 40.64 -23.64 27.14
N ALA A 680 39.79 -22.62 27.25
CA ALA A 680 40.21 -21.24 27.07
C ALA A 680 41.35 -20.88 28.05
N GLY A 681 42.46 -20.37 27.54
CA GLY A 681 43.65 -20.08 28.35
C GLY A 681 44.47 -21.30 28.79
N GLY A 682 44.08 -22.52 28.39
CA GLY A 682 44.76 -23.78 28.71
C GLY A 682 44.57 -24.30 30.14
N HIS A 683 44.12 -23.45 31.06
CA HIS A 683 43.82 -23.76 32.45
C HIS A 683 42.78 -22.78 33.00
N VAL A 684 42.15 -23.13 34.11
CA VAL A 684 41.37 -22.22 34.96
C VAL A 684 41.71 -22.46 36.42
N ASP A 685 41.82 -21.40 37.22
CA ASP A 685 42.23 -21.50 38.62
C ASP A 685 41.05 -21.30 39.58
N ALA A 686 41.07 -22.04 40.68
CA ALA A 686 40.26 -21.74 41.86
C ALA A 686 41.04 -22.05 43.14
N GLY A 687 41.16 -21.07 44.02
CA GLY A 687 41.99 -21.20 45.22
C GLY A 687 43.44 -21.54 44.90
N ALA A 688 43.96 -22.62 45.50
CA ALA A 688 45.32 -23.13 45.28
C ALA A 688 45.42 -24.14 44.13
N PHE A 689 44.35 -24.33 43.35
CA PHE A 689 44.23 -25.40 42.38
C PHE A 689 44.11 -24.86 40.95
N GLU A 690 44.97 -25.37 40.08
CA GLU A 690 44.90 -25.17 38.63
C GLU A 690 44.13 -26.35 38.02
N TYR A 691 43.09 -26.08 37.23
CA TYR A 691 42.28 -27.06 36.51
C TYR A 691 42.62 -27.06 35.03
N ARG A 692 42.87 -28.25 34.47
CA ARG A 692 43.10 -28.46 33.03
C ARG A 692 42.09 -29.45 32.47
N LEU A 693 41.85 -29.33 31.16
CA LEU A 693 40.94 -30.20 30.42
C LEU A 693 41.66 -31.46 29.93
N PHE A 694 41.02 -32.61 30.10
CA PHE A 694 41.49 -33.91 29.63
C PHE A 694 40.36 -34.64 28.90
N ASP A 695 40.72 -35.33 27.82
CA ASP A 695 39.89 -36.34 27.17
C ASP A 695 40.05 -37.71 27.84
N GLY A 696 38.97 -38.47 27.89
CA GLY A 696 38.92 -39.78 28.53
C GLY A 696 38.85 -39.74 30.06
N ASP A 697 38.59 -40.90 30.65
CA ASP A 697 38.59 -41.16 32.09
C ASP A 697 40.00 -41.03 32.71
N ALA A 698 40.14 -41.33 34.02
CA ALA A 698 41.43 -41.22 34.71
C ALA A 698 42.56 -42.08 34.09
N SER A 699 42.21 -43.12 33.32
CA SER A 699 43.15 -43.97 32.59
C SER A 699 43.41 -43.52 31.14
N GLY A 700 42.71 -42.47 30.69
CA GLY A 700 42.75 -41.97 29.31
C GLY A 700 41.86 -42.75 28.35
N ALA A 701 40.89 -43.52 28.85
CA ALA A 701 39.96 -44.31 28.04
C ALA A 701 38.58 -43.63 27.92
N GLY A 702 37.86 -43.91 26.84
CA GLY A 702 36.51 -43.39 26.61
C GLY A 702 36.48 -42.00 25.97
N GLU A 703 35.26 -41.45 25.86
CA GLU A 703 34.95 -40.31 24.97
C GLU A 703 34.46 -39.07 25.75
N ASN A 704 34.44 -39.14 27.08
CA ASN A 704 34.05 -38.02 27.95
C ASN A 704 35.22 -37.05 28.14
N TRP A 705 34.90 -35.80 28.52
CA TRP A 705 35.92 -34.78 28.81
C TRP A 705 35.74 -34.20 30.21
N TYR A 706 36.85 -34.06 30.93
CA TYR A 706 36.87 -33.71 32.35
C TYR A 706 37.84 -32.57 32.66
N LEU A 707 37.51 -31.75 33.66
CA LEU A 707 38.49 -30.91 34.34
C LEU A 707 39.14 -31.69 35.48
N ARG A 708 40.47 -31.68 35.53
CA ARG A 708 41.25 -32.22 36.65
C ARG A 708 42.13 -31.14 37.22
N SER A 709 42.22 -31.09 38.55
CA SER A 709 43.05 -30.13 39.26
C SER A 709 44.39 -30.70 39.70
N THR A 710 45.37 -29.81 39.76
CA THR A 710 46.65 -30.00 40.44
C THR A 710 46.86 -28.85 41.42
N THR A 711 47.67 -29.06 42.46
CA THR A 711 48.06 -27.97 43.35
C THR A 711 49.09 -27.08 42.67
N ASN A 712 48.87 -25.77 42.69
CA ASN A 712 49.90 -24.81 42.32
C ASN A 712 51.01 -24.90 43.38
N VAL A 713 52.15 -25.50 43.03
CA VAL A 713 53.35 -25.45 43.86
C VAL A 713 53.91 -24.03 43.76
N VAL A 714 53.38 -23.10 44.56
CA VAL A 714 54.10 -21.87 44.87
C VAL A 714 55.24 -22.29 45.77
N THR A 715 56.45 -22.37 45.22
CA THR A 715 57.65 -22.39 46.05
C THR A 715 57.64 -21.10 46.88
N PRO A 716 57.69 -21.17 48.22
CA PRO A 716 57.80 -19.96 49.02
C PRO A 716 59.02 -19.15 48.55
N PRO A 717 59.01 -17.81 48.62
CA PRO A 717 60.24 -17.05 48.48
C PRO A 717 61.29 -17.68 49.40
N VAL A 718 62.45 -17.99 48.85
CA VAL A 718 63.58 -18.50 49.64
C VAL A 718 63.76 -17.54 50.80
N ASP A 719 63.60 -18.04 52.01
CA ASP A 719 63.89 -17.31 53.25
C ASP A 719 65.26 -16.62 53.06
N PRO A 720 65.37 -15.28 53.10
CA PRO A 720 66.67 -14.64 53.08
C PRO A 720 67.35 -15.10 54.37
N GLY A 721 68.22 -16.10 54.23
CA GLY A 721 68.74 -16.89 55.34
C GLY A 721 69.14 -16.06 56.55
N THR A 722 68.99 -16.67 57.72
CA THR A 722 69.42 -16.16 59.04
C THR A 722 70.61 -15.17 58.92
N PRO A 723 70.47 -13.92 59.38
CA PRO A 723 71.56 -12.94 59.32
C PRO A 723 72.82 -13.50 59.95
N VAL A 724 73.93 -13.41 59.23
CA VAL A 724 75.26 -13.72 59.76
C VAL A 724 75.62 -12.64 60.79
N ASP A 725 76.10 -13.08 61.95
CA ASP A 725 76.60 -12.27 63.05
C ASP A 725 77.67 -11.25 62.57
N PRO A 726 77.46 -9.93 62.73
CA PRO A 726 78.46 -8.95 62.33
C PRO A 726 79.55 -8.84 63.40
N GLY A 727 80.71 -9.42 63.11
CA GLY A 727 81.93 -9.22 63.89
C GLY A 727 82.27 -7.74 64.09
N THR A 728 82.58 -7.41 65.35
CA THR A 728 83.26 -6.21 65.90
C THR A 728 83.42 -4.96 65.01
N PRO A 729 82.75 -3.84 65.35
CA PRO A 729 82.97 -2.52 64.73
C PRO A 729 84.28 -1.84 65.16
N GLY A 730 85.02 -1.30 64.18
CA GLY A 730 86.08 -0.31 64.40
C GLY A 730 85.51 1.07 64.79
N THR A 731 86.30 1.82 65.54
CA THR A 731 85.97 3.06 66.25
C THR A 731 85.57 4.24 65.34
N GLY A 732 84.34 4.75 65.53
CA GLY A 732 83.89 6.06 65.04
C GLY A 732 82.60 6.49 65.75
N THR A 733 82.72 7.46 66.66
CA THR A 733 81.61 8.08 67.43
C THR A 733 81.14 9.39 66.73
N PRO A 734 79.97 9.98 67.05
CA PRO A 734 78.66 9.68 66.47
C PRO A 734 77.94 10.93 65.88
N ALA A 735 76.85 10.72 65.13
CA ALA A 735 75.80 11.72 64.98
C ALA A 735 74.42 11.06 65.24
N THR A 736 73.59 11.71 66.05
CA THR A 736 72.24 11.27 66.47
C THR A 736 71.46 12.53 66.90
N PRO A 737 70.11 12.61 66.90
CA PRO A 737 69.04 11.88 66.16
C PRO A 737 67.96 12.80 65.53
N THR A 738 67.04 12.23 64.72
CA THR A 738 65.61 12.60 64.78
C THR A 738 64.68 11.40 64.46
N PRO A 739 63.54 11.20 65.19
CA PRO A 739 62.81 9.91 65.30
C PRO A 739 61.63 9.72 64.31
N PRO A 740 60.96 8.54 64.33
CA PRO A 740 60.21 7.99 63.19
C PRO A 740 58.70 8.29 63.21
N ALA A 741 58.06 8.17 62.05
CA ALA A 741 56.61 8.05 61.94
C ALA A 741 56.21 6.69 61.36
N THR A 742 55.61 5.88 62.23
CA THR A 742 54.84 4.67 61.98
C THR A 742 53.61 4.93 61.12
N ARG A 743 53.22 3.98 60.25
CA ARG A 743 51.79 3.75 60.00
C ARG A 743 51.46 2.28 59.71
N LEU A 744 50.51 1.82 60.50
CA LEU A 744 49.91 0.49 60.60
C LEU A 744 48.98 0.14 59.41
N THR A 745 48.92 -1.16 59.17
CA THR A 745 48.00 -1.96 58.33
C THR A 745 46.56 -1.96 58.85
N TYR A 746 45.55 -2.02 57.97
CA TYR A 746 44.33 -2.84 58.19
C TYR A 746 43.52 -3.06 56.89
N ARG A 747 43.01 -4.29 56.71
CA ARG A 747 41.87 -4.67 55.84
C ARG A 747 40.69 -4.96 56.75
N ALA A 748 39.46 -4.64 56.32
CA ALA A 748 38.28 -5.48 56.60
C ALA A 748 37.10 -5.15 55.67
N GLU A 749 36.54 -6.22 55.10
CA GLU A 749 35.11 -6.52 54.92
C GLU A 749 34.24 -5.83 53.85
N VAL A 750 33.52 -6.71 53.14
CA VAL A 750 32.25 -6.49 52.40
C VAL A 750 31.12 -6.78 53.39
N PRO A 751 29.96 -6.09 53.34
CA PRO A 751 28.75 -6.81 52.92
C PRO A 751 27.71 -6.01 52.09
N LEU A 752 26.83 -6.82 51.50
CA LEU A 752 25.60 -6.58 50.73
C LEU A 752 24.63 -5.48 51.22
N TYR A 753 23.76 -5.10 50.26
CA TYR A 753 22.27 -5.07 50.29
C TYR A 753 21.59 -3.74 49.87
N SER A 754 20.47 -3.96 49.17
CA SER A 754 19.55 -3.09 48.42
C SER A 754 19.07 -1.76 49.03
N ALA A 755 18.64 -0.81 48.16
CA ALA A 755 17.23 -0.44 47.92
C ALA A 755 17.09 0.90 47.14
N LEU A 756 16.14 0.96 46.20
CA LEU A 756 15.47 2.18 45.69
C LEU A 756 14.84 2.99 46.87
N PRO A 757 14.48 4.30 46.78
CA PRO A 757 13.76 4.93 45.65
C PRO A 757 14.03 6.43 45.33
N ALA A 758 13.64 6.84 44.12
CA ALA A 758 12.66 7.92 43.84
C ALA A 758 12.20 7.79 42.38
#